data_AF-A0AAU2VE94-F1
#
_entry.id   AF-A0AAU2VE94-F1
#
_cell.length_a   1.000
_cell.length_b   1.000
_cell.length_c   1.000
_cell.angle_alpha   90.00
_cell.angle_beta   90.00
_cell.angle_gamma   90.00
#
_symmetry.space_group_name_H-M   'P 1'
#
loop_
_entity.id
_entity.type
_entity.pdbx_description
1 polymer ?
#
loop_
_entity_poly.entity_id
_entity_poly.type
_entity_poly.pdbx_seq_one_letter_code
_entity_poly.pdbx_strand_id
1 'polypeptide(L)'
;MFRPAPWETTVFHRPAPARRRTAAVAVLGLLLALTAGTSAATPDAHPAHSRVTPIASAPGSATALAGYAIQSTAKVADSPAAVSSPGYPATGWVAAGPRSTVLAALLAAGRYADPFYSTNQEKIPKADFTVPWWYRSDFTVADTSSRTYLDFSGVVSAADVYVNGKQVADKGAVTGAYTQHELDVTELVKAGTNAVAFRIQPNDPRKNLTMGWIDWLQPPPDQNMGIVRDVVVRSGGQVALRDAHVVTSLAVPSLSSADLTVKAQARNDSATPVTATVSGTIGQISFSQDVTLKAHETKPVTFTPAAYPQLRLTSPRVWWPAGMGEQPLYDLNLTASVSATPSDTTHESFGIRDVKAPLNADGARQYSVNGRPLLIKGGGWSPDEYLRWDRTYVEDRLTYALDLGLNTIRLEGHIEPDEFFDLADRHGILTLPGWECCDKWEGQVNGGESGDKWTAADYPVAKASMAAEAARLRDHPSVISFLIGSDFAPDKTIEKNYVDALKAADWPTPVVAAASDKSSPITGSSGMKMTGPYDWVPPNYWYDKREGGATGFNSETSAGPDIPTLDTLRRMMSPAELDTLWKSPSAKQYHRSPSATFATLKLYDDALAGRYGTPTGLDDYVRKAQLAQYENVRAQFEAYGRNAKDATKPATGVVYWMFNSGWTSLHWQLTDRHLDQGGAYFGAKKANEPLHVQYSYDNRTVSVVNSRPAAASGLTARVTLFTTNGTQKYDRTVSGVNVAGNGASTTALTVPASVSGLSPTYLAKLVLTDASGKEVSRNVYWLSTQADVLDYARTDWYYTPTTAYADLKGLALMPKAKVSATGTTTTGPDGTSTTTVTVRSTGSGAVPALLTDVHLVNADGAPVLPVRWSDNQVSLWPGESTTLTAVYRTADLHGSAPRLRVSGWNTSTATVPASSS
;
A
#
# COMPACT_ATOMS: atom_id res chain seq x y z
N MET A 1 -61.92 2.34 -2.80
CA MET A 1 -63.20 2.63 -2.10
C MET A 1 -62.90 3.17 -0.70
N PHE A 2 -63.90 3.76 -0.03
CA PHE A 2 -63.87 4.33 1.33
C PHE A 2 -63.25 3.39 2.38
N ARG A 3 -62.70 3.79 3.54
CA ARG A 3 -62.18 5.03 4.22
C ARG A 3 -61.81 4.54 5.67
N PRO A 4 -61.34 5.33 6.66
CA PRO A 4 -60.15 4.92 7.42
C PRO A 4 -60.30 4.95 8.97
N ALA A 5 -59.16 5.07 9.67
CA ALA A 5 -58.99 5.21 11.13
C ALA A 5 -59.62 6.48 11.74
N PRO A 6 -59.57 6.63 13.09
CA PRO A 6 -58.76 7.74 13.64
C PRO A 6 -57.93 7.38 14.91
N TRP A 7 -57.45 8.41 15.61
CA TRP A 7 -56.18 8.42 16.38
C TRP A 7 -56.31 8.99 17.83
N GLU A 8 -55.15 9.14 18.48
CA GLU A 8 -54.77 10.29 19.34
C GLU A 8 -54.89 10.30 20.90
N THR A 9 -54.22 11.32 21.45
CA THR A 9 -53.59 11.49 22.78
C THR A 9 -54.46 12.06 23.91
N THR A 10 -54.01 11.93 25.17
CA THR A 10 -54.21 12.95 26.26
C THR A 10 -53.14 12.81 27.38
N VAL A 11 -53.00 13.80 28.28
CA VAL A 11 -51.76 14.03 29.09
C VAL A 11 -52.03 14.72 30.46
N PHE A 12 -51.06 14.64 31.40
CA PHE A 12 -50.96 15.30 32.74
C PHE A 12 -51.84 14.74 33.89
N HIS A 13 -51.61 14.97 35.21
CA HIS A 13 -50.77 15.92 35.98
C HIS A 13 -50.26 15.34 37.35
N ARG A 14 -49.43 16.08 38.11
CA ARG A 14 -49.10 15.85 39.55
C ARG A 14 -49.88 16.80 40.46
N PRO A 15 -50.04 16.51 41.77
CA PRO A 15 -49.37 17.36 42.77
C PRO A 15 -48.79 16.60 44.00
N ALA A 16 -48.16 17.36 44.91
CA ALA A 16 -47.59 16.96 46.21
C ALA A 16 -48.26 17.85 47.33
N PRO A 17 -47.68 18.20 48.51
CA PRO A 17 -46.50 17.72 49.25
C PRO A 17 -46.69 17.54 50.79
N ALA A 18 -45.66 17.06 51.51
CA ALA A 18 -45.55 17.22 52.97
C ALA A 18 -44.09 17.54 53.41
N ARG A 19 -43.87 18.73 53.97
CA ARG A 19 -42.56 19.28 54.37
C ARG A 19 -42.17 18.89 55.81
N ARG A 20 -40.84 18.81 56.06
CA ARG A 20 -40.02 19.42 57.17
C ARG A 20 -39.02 18.39 57.79
N ARG A 21 -37.81 18.75 58.25
CA ARG A 21 -36.88 19.93 58.11
C ARG A 21 -35.53 19.55 58.81
N THR A 22 -34.37 20.11 58.39
CA THR A 22 -33.13 20.48 59.18
C THR A 22 -32.68 19.66 60.43
N ALA A 23 -31.41 19.46 60.83
CA ALA A 23 -30.02 19.79 60.41
C ALA A 23 -29.07 19.31 61.57
N ALA A 24 -27.71 19.28 61.56
CA ALA A 24 -26.62 19.14 60.56
C ALA A 24 -25.24 19.08 61.31
N VAL A 25 -24.11 19.02 60.59
CA VAL A 25 -22.71 19.35 61.02
C VAL A 25 -21.87 18.33 61.85
N ALA A 26 -20.67 18.00 61.31
CA ALA A 26 -19.39 17.58 61.96
C ALA A 26 -19.24 16.18 62.63
N VAL A 27 -18.06 15.51 62.71
CA VAL A 27 -16.72 15.64 62.04
C VAL A 27 -15.89 14.33 62.24
N LEU A 28 -14.99 13.99 61.28
CA LEU A 28 -13.89 12.97 61.31
C LEU A 28 -14.22 11.47 61.59
N GLY A 29 -13.49 10.53 60.96
CA GLY A 29 -13.62 9.08 61.29
C GLY A 29 -13.09 8.01 60.30
N LEU A 30 -11.92 8.21 59.69
CA LEU A 30 -11.05 7.30 58.90
C LEU A 30 -11.44 5.81 58.58
N LEU A 31 -11.03 5.34 57.38
CA LEU A 31 -10.90 3.93 56.90
C LEU A 31 -12.22 3.21 56.47
N LEU A 32 -12.28 2.31 55.47
CA LEU A 32 -11.33 1.92 54.41
C LEU A 32 -12.08 1.25 53.23
N ALA A 33 -11.86 1.70 51.98
CA ALA A 33 -12.09 0.91 50.75
C ALA A 33 -11.43 1.61 49.55
N LEU A 34 -10.56 0.92 48.80
CA LEU A 34 -10.00 1.46 47.55
C LEU A 34 -10.75 0.88 46.34
N THR A 35 -11.32 1.75 45.52
CA THR A 35 -11.61 1.47 44.10
C THR A 35 -10.67 2.32 43.26
N ALA A 36 -9.57 1.73 42.80
CA ALA A 36 -8.67 2.37 41.84
C ALA A 36 -9.42 2.59 40.52
N GLY A 37 -9.52 3.85 40.08
CA GLY A 37 -10.17 4.18 38.82
C GLY A 37 -9.31 3.72 37.65
N THR A 38 -9.90 2.98 36.72
CA THR A 38 -9.29 2.71 35.41
C THR A 38 -9.22 4.02 34.63
N SER A 39 -8.05 4.62 34.56
CA SER A 39 -7.78 5.72 33.65
C SER A 39 -7.85 5.20 32.21
N ALA A 40 -8.99 5.40 31.55
CA ALA A 40 -9.04 5.31 30.10
C ALA A 40 -8.00 6.30 29.55
N ALA A 41 -7.06 5.80 28.75
CA ALA A 41 -6.09 6.66 28.09
C ALA A 41 -6.86 7.62 27.17
N THR A 42 -6.82 8.91 27.47
CA THR A 42 -7.18 9.92 26.50
C THR A 42 -6.22 9.78 25.32
N PRO A 43 -6.70 9.77 24.06
CA PRO A 43 -5.82 9.95 22.91
C PRO A 43 -4.98 11.20 23.13
N ASP A 44 -3.69 11.17 22.75
CA ASP A 44 -2.82 12.32 22.89
C ASP A 44 -3.46 13.54 22.25
N ALA A 45 -3.58 14.61 23.02
CA ALA A 45 -4.19 15.85 22.56
C ALA A 45 -3.25 16.48 21.53
N HIS A 46 -3.46 16.16 20.24
CA HIS A 46 -2.73 16.74 19.12
C HIS A 46 -2.60 18.26 19.34
N PRO A 47 -1.39 18.83 19.27
CA PRO A 47 -1.17 20.22 19.62
C PRO A 47 -2.08 21.09 18.77
N ALA A 48 -2.80 22.02 19.41
CA ALA A 48 -3.79 22.86 18.74
C ALA A 48 -3.10 23.70 17.66
N HIS A 49 -3.14 23.21 16.41
CA HIS A 49 -2.41 23.79 15.29
C HIS A 49 -2.72 25.28 15.16
N SER A 50 -1.67 26.10 15.00
CA SER A 50 -1.85 27.50 14.63
C SER A 50 -2.61 27.57 13.31
N ARG A 51 -3.86 28.03 13.35
CA ARG A 51 -4.72 28.18 12.16
C ARG A 51 -4.21 29.23 11.17
N VAL A 52 -3.17 29.97 11.55
CA VAL A 52 -2.48 30.96 10.73
C VAL A 52 -1.11 30.39 10.35
N THR A 53 -0.89 30.18 9.06
CA THR A 53 0.39 29.71 8.50
C THR A 53 1.30 30.91 8.21
N PRO A 54 2.48 31.05 8.84
CA PRO A 54 3.44 32.10 8.49
C PRO A 54 4.17 31.75 7.19
N ILE A 55 4.04 32.60 6.17
CA ILE A 55 4.70 32.40 4.87
C ILE A 55 6.04 33.14 4.86
N ALA A 56 7.09 32.48 4.40
CA ALA A 56 8.39 33.11 4.20
C ALA A 56 8.32 34.17 3.10
N SER A 57 8.77 35.40 3.36
CA SER A 57 8.76 36.48 2.36
C SER A 57 9.87 36.36 1.30
N ALA A 58 10.86 35.48 1.51
CA ALA A 58 11.95 35.25 0.59
C ALA A 58 11.45 34.73 -0.78
N PRO A 59 11.88 35.32 -1.91
CA PRO A 59 11.65 34.78 -3.24
C PRO A 59 12.24 33.37 -3.38
N GLY A 60 11.48 32.46 -4.01
CA GLY A 60 11.82 31.05 -4.11
C GLY A 60 11.35 30.19 -2.94
N SER A 61 10.63 30.77 -1.97
CA SER A 61 10.10 29.98 -0.85
C SER A 61 8.76 29.32 -1.19
N ALA A 62 8.55 28.16 -0.57
CA ALA A 62 7.32 27.38 -0.61
C ALA A 62 6.92 27.04 0.83
N THR A 63 5.64 27.12 1.15
CA THR A 63 5.13 26.81 2.49
C THR A 63 3.74 26.18 2.39
N ALA A 64 3.62 24.90 2.77
CA ALA A 64 2.34 24.22 2.88
C ALA A 64 1.46 24.86 3.98
N LEU A 65 0.17 25.04 3.70
CA LEU A 65 -0.80 25.48 4.70
C LEU A 65 -0.91 24.44 5.83
N ALA A 66 -0.79 24.87 7.09
CA ALA A 66 -0.70 23.97 8.24
C ALA A 66 -1.99 23.18 8.56
N GLY A 67 -3.08 23.44 7.85
CA GLY A 67 -4.40 22.82 8.04
C GLY A 67 -5.55 23.79 7.77
N TYR A 68 -6.77 23.36 8.06
CA TYR A 68 -8.01 24.10 7.77
C TYR A 68 -9.01 24.07 8.92
N ALA A 69 -9.94 25.02 8.91
CA ALA A 69 -11.25 24.86 9.52
C ALA A 69 -12.27 24.46 8.43
N ILE A 70 -13.10 23.45 8.69
CA ILE A 70 -14.07 22.90 7.73
C ILE A 70 -15.52 22.95 8.23
N GLN A 71 -16.47 23.14 7.31
CA GLN A 71 -17.91 23.11 7.57
C GLN A 71 -18.74 22.86 6.31
N SER A 72 -19.84 22.11 6.42
CA SER A 72 -20.81 21.93 5.34
C SER A 72 -21.42 23.25 4.89
N THR A 73 -21.57 23.50 3.58
CA THR A 73 -22.25 24.72 3.10
C THR A 73 -23.71 24.81 3.56
N ALA A 74 -24.36 23.69 3.87
CA ALA A 74 -25.72 23.69 4.43
C ALA A 74 -25.80 24.31 5.85
N LYS A 75 -24.66 24.49 6.52
CA LYS A 75 -24.54 25.08 7.87
C LYS A 75 -23.91 26.48 7.84
N VAL A 76 -23.68 27.06 6.66
CA VAL A 76 -23.03 28.37 6.46
C VAL A 76 -23.85 29.23 5.49
N ALA A 77 -24.63 30.17 6.04
CA ALA A 77 -25.43 31.12 5.27
C ALA A 77 -24.63 32.35 4.79
N ASP A 78 -23.41 32.52 5.28
CA ASP A 78 -22.51 33.62 4.90
C ASP A 78 -22.09 33.52 3.43
N SER A 79 -21.91 34.67 2.78
CA SER A 79 -21.42 34.72 1.40
C SER A 79 -20.00 34.14 1.27
N PRO A 80 -19.62 33.56 0.11
CA PRO A 80 -18.24 33.17 -0.18
C PRO A 80 -17.20 34.26 0.10
N ALA A 81 -17.57 35.52 -0.15
CA ALA A 81 -16.70 36.67 0.12
C ALA A 81 -16.47 36.89 1.63
N ALA A 82 -17.50 36.68 2.46
CA ALA A 82 -17.36 36.75 3.91
C ALA A 82 -16.53 35.58 4.46
N VAL A 83 -16.81 34.34 4.02
CA VAL A 83 -16.07 33.15 4.45
C VAL A 83 -14.57 33.24 4.14
N SER A 84 -14.23 33.71 2.93
CA SER A 84 -12.84 33.89 2.48
C SER A 84 -12.19 35.22 2.88
N SER A 85 -12.81 35.99 3.79
CA SER A 85 -12.20 37.20 4.34
C SER A 85 -11.34 36.91 5.58
N PRO A 86 -10.21 37.60 5.78
CA PRO A 86 -9.45 37.56 7.03
C PRO A 86 -10.29 38.01 8.23
N GLY A 87 -10.19 37.31 9.35
CA GLY A 87 -10.98 37.59 10.55
C GLY A 87 -12.41 37.02 10.53
N TYR A 88 -12.82 36.28 9.48
CA TYR A 88 -14.04 35.47 9.53
C TYR A 88 -13.92 34.42 10.65
N PRO A 89 -14.87 34.34 11.60
CA PRO A 89 -14.62 33.71 12.90
C PRO A 89 -14.56 32.17 12.87
N ALA A 90 -15.17 31.52 11.88
CA ALA A 90 -15.23 30.05 11.75
C ALA A 90 -15.63 29.32 13.06
N THR A 91 -16.52 29.93 13.85
CA THR A 91 -16.92 29.41 15.18
C THR A 91 -17.63 28.07 15.04
N GLY A 92 -17.17 27.04 15.78
CA GLY A 92 -17.75 25.70 15.74
C GLY A 92 -17.42 24.89 14.47
N TRP A 93 -16.59 25.42 13.57
CA TRP A 93 -16.04 24.66 12.44
C TRP A 93 -15.04 23.61 12.95
N VAL A 94 -14.92 22.50 12.22
CA VAL A 94 -14.08 21.35 12.59
C VAL A 94 -12.64 21.61 12.12
N ALA A 95 -11.63 21.26 12.93
CA ALA A 95 -10.24 21.34 12.48
C ALA A 95 -9.90 20.15 11.57
N ALA A 96 -9.17 20.41 10.49
CA ALA A 96 -8.65 19.42 9.55
C ALA A 96 -7.14 19.62 9.34
N GLY A 97 -6.43 18.54 9.04
CA GLY A 97 -5.00 18.59 8.70
C GLY A 97 -4.75 19.18 7.31
N PRO A 98 -3.47 19.31 6.88
CA PRO A 98 -3.12 19.78 5.54
C PRO A 98 -3.61 18.85 4.43
N ARG A 99 -3.65 17.54 4.71
CA ARG A 99 -4.23 16.47 3.88
C ARG A 99 -5.37 15.85 4.68
N SER A 100 -6.61 16.01 4.22
CA SER A 100 -7.81 15.50 4.89
C SER A 100 -9.00 15.43 3.93
N THR A 101 -9.68 14.29 3.95
CA THR A 101 -11.09 14.17 3.53
C THR A 101 -12.00 14.76 4.60
N VAL A 102 -13.25 15.09 4.25
CA VAL A 102 -14.23 15.61 5.20
C VAL A 102 -14.46 14.60 6.33
N LEU A 103 -14.59 13.31 5.99
CA LEU A 103 -14.78 12.27 6.98
C LEU A 103 -13.54 12.04 7.86
N ALA A 104 -12.32 12.07 7.30
CA ALA A 104 -11.10 11.97 8.11
C ALA A 104 -11.02 13.05 9.20
N ALA A 105 -11.34 14.31 8.86
CA ALA A 105 -11.39 15.41 9.82
C ALA A 105 -12.52 15.27 10.86
N LEU A 106 -13.69 14.76 10.45
CA LEU A 106 -14.80 14.48 11.38
C LEU A 106 -14.48 13.32 12.34
N LEU A 107 -13.75 12.30 11.88
CA LEU A 107 -13.25 11.20 12.70
C LEU A 107 -12.19 11.69 13.70
N ALA A 108 -11.20 12.48 13.24
CA ALA A 108 -10.20 13.10 14.11
C ALA A 108 -10.83 14.03 15.17
N ALA A 109 -11.95 14.68 14.86
CA ALA A 109 -12.75 15.47 15.79
C ALA A 109 -13.78 14.66 16.61
N GLY A 110 -13.68 13.32 16.63
CA GLY A 110 -14.51 12.44 17.46
C GLY A 110 -16.01 12.48 17.17
N ARG A 111 -16.41 12.80 15.93
CA ARG A 111 -17.84 12.96 15.57
C ARG A 111 -18.58 11.65 15.34
N TYR A 112 -17.87 10.58 15.02
CA TYR A 112 -18.42 9.23 14.81
C TYR A 112 -17.56 8.22 15.59
N ALA A 113 -18.11 7.02 15.83
CA ALA A 113 -17.35 5.90 16.37
C ALA A 113 -16.36 5.36 15.31
N ASP A 114 -15.36 4.59 15.74
CA ASP A 114 -14.37 3.99 14.83
C ASP A 114 -15.06 3.16 13.73
N PRO A 115 -14.97 3.56 12.45
CA PRO A 115 -15.64 2.89 11.34
C PRO A 115 -15.01 1.53 11.02
N PHE A 116 -13.78 1.26 11.48
CA PHE A 116 -13.10 -0.04 11.31
C PHE A 116 -13.61 -1.14 12.26
N TYR A 117 -14.57 -0.82 13.15
CA TYR A 117 -15.27 -1.81 13.98
C TYR A 117 -16.72 -2.01 13.53
N SER A 118 -17.05 -3.22 13.05
CA SER A 118 -18.40 -3.65 12.67
C SER A 118 -19.03 -2.68 11.65
N THR A 119 -20.35 -2.61 11.60
CA THR A 119 -21.14 -1.70 10.75
C THR A 119 -21.12 -0.25 11.22
N ASN A 120 -20.08 0.22 11.93
CA ASN A 120 -20.01 1.61 12.41
C ASN A 120 -20.05 2.63 11.26
N GLN A 121 -19.42 2.31 10.14
CA GLN A 121 -19.46 3.13 8.93
C GLN A 121 -20.89 3.31 8.35
N GLU A 122 -21.74 2.28 8.39
CA GLU A 122 -23.11 2.36 7.86
C GLU A 122 -23.98 3.37 8.62
N LYS A 123 -23.62 3.69 9.87
CA LYS A 123 -24.36 4.57 10.78
C LYS A 123 -24.05 6.06 10.52
N ILE A 124 -23.10 6.36 9.64
CA ILE A 124 -22.65 7.71 9.32
C ILE A 124 -23.59 8.36 8.27
N PRO A 125 -24.23 9.52 8.55
CA PRO A 125 -25.25 10.09 7.66
C PRO A 125 -24.70 10.57 6.31
N LYS A 126 -24.80 9.74 5.25
CA LYS A 126 -24.36 10.07 3.89
C LYS A 126 -24.96 11.38 3.33
N ALA A 127 -26.11 11.83 3.87
CA ALA A 127 -26.75 13.09 3.51
C ALA A 127 -25.96 14.36 3.89
N ASP A 128 -25.05 14.31 4.88
CA ASP A 128 -24.19 15.46 5.23
C ASP A 128 -23.15 15.77 4.14
N PHE A 129 -22.91 14.85 3.20
CA PHE A 129 -21.86 14.92 2.16
C PHE A 129 -22.40 15.07 0.73
N THR A 130 -23.73 15.14 0.53
CA THR A 130 -24.33 15.41 -0.80
C THR A 130 -24.34 16.90 -1.17
N VAL A 131 -23.74 17.74 -0.33
CA VAL A 131 -23.58 19.19 -0.50
C VAL A 131 -22.10 19.57 -0.38
N PRO A 132 -21.65 20.68 -0.98
CA PRO A 132 -20.27 21.13 -0.82
C PRO A 132 -19.84 21.38 0.63
N TRP A 133 -18.54 21.32 0.88
CA TRP A 133 -17.92 21.67 2.16
C TRP A 133 -16.89 22.79 1.98
N TRP A 134 -16.88 23.73 2.91
CA TRP A 134 -15.85 24.74 3.03
C TRP A 134 -14.60 24.15 3.67
N TYR A 135 -13.43 24.48 3.12
CA TYR A 135 -12.12 24.35 3.75
C TYR A 135 -11.49 25.73 3.79
N ARG A 136 -11.30 26.30 4.98
CA ARG A 136 -10.77 27.67 5.18
C ARG A 136 -9.47 27.64 5.96
N SER A 137 -8.45 28.35 5.49
CA SER A 137 -7.18 28.56 6.21
C SER A 137 -6.81 30.04 6.22
N ASP A 138 -6.12 30.49 7.27
CA ASP A 138 -5.49 31.82 7.30
C ASP A 138 -3.98 31.67 7.09
N PHE A 139 -3.37 32.66 6.46
CA PHE A 139 -1.91 32.75 6.33
C PHE A 139 -1.43 34.18 6.52
N THR A 140 -0.18 34.36 6.94
CA THR A 140 0.42 35.67 7.17
C THR A 140 1.64 35.88 6.29
N VAL A 141 1.70 37.04 5.64
CA VAL A 141 2.85 37.46 4.81
C VAL A 141 3.38 38.77 5.38
N ALA A 142 4.71 38.89 5.52
CA ALA A 142 5.34 40.04 6.18
C ALA A 142 5.13 41.36 5.38
N ASP A 143 5.19 41.26 4.06
CA ASP A 143 5.08 42.33 3.10
C ASP A 143 4.48 41.79 1.78
N THR A 144 4.43 42.62 0.73
CA THR A 144 3.93 42.23 -0.62
C THR A 144 4.92 42.62 -1.72
N SER A 145 6.22 42.56 -1.44
CA SER A 145 7.27 42.78 -2.45
C SER A 145 7.48 41.54 -3.34
N SER A 146 7.32 40.35 -2.76
CA SER A 146 7.25 39.08 -3.48
C SER A 146 5.84 38.83 -4.05
N ARG A 147 5.79 38.26 -5.25
CA ARG A 147 4.58 37.64 -5.83
C ARG A 147 4.14 36.46 -4.97
N THR A 148 2.84 36.16 -4.96
CA THR A 148 2.27 35.07 -4.16
C THR A 148 1.36 34.18 -5.00
N TYR A 149 1.56 32.86 -4.91
CA TYR A 149 0.80 31.85 -5.65
C TYR A 149 0.24 30.79 -4.71
N LEU A 150 -0.88 30.18 -5.08
CA LEU A 150 -1.36 28.91 -4.51
C LEU A 150 -1.04 27.79 -5.50
N ASP A 151 -0.26 26.80 -5.09
CA ASP A 151 0.19 25.66 -5.89
C ASP A 151 -0.28 24.35 -5.24
N PHE A 152 -1.10 23.56 -5.93
CA PHE A 152 -1.78 22.39 -5.34
C PHE A 152 -2.33 21.39 -6.36
N SER A 153 -2.51 20.13 -5.92
CA SER A 153 -3.37 19.10 -6.53
C SER A 153 -4.15 18.37 -5.42
N GLY A 154 -4.76 17.22 -5.68
CA GLY A 154 -5.43 16.42 -4.64
C GLY A 154 -6.80 16.96 -4.21
N VAL A 155 -7.47 17.76 -5.03
CA VAL A 155 -8.83 18.24 -4.75
C VAL A 155 -9.86 17.21 -5.20
N VAL A 156 -10.63 16.67 -4.25
CA VAL A 156 -11.60 15.60 -4.51
C VAL A 156 -13.02 16.14 -4.29
N SER A 157 -13.90 16.28 -5.29
CA SER A 157 -13.71 16.07 -6.75
C SER A 157 -13.28 17.32 -7.53
N ALA A 158 -13.65 18.50 -7.02
CA ALA A 158 -13.48 19.82 -7.64
C ALA A 158 -13.72 20.91 -6.58
N ALA A 159 -13.31 22.16 -6.83
CA ALA A 159 -13.51 23.25 -5.88
C ALA A 159 -13.68 24.64 -6.52
N ASP A 160 -14.55 25.46 -5.95
CA ASP A 160 -14.47 26.91 -6.15
C ASP A 160 -13.46 27.49 -5.15
N VAL A 161 -12.51 28.32 -5.60
CA VAL A 161 -11.39 28.81 -4.78
C VAL A 161 -11.50 30.33 -4.61
N TYR A 162 -11.36 30.80 -3.36
CA TYR A 162 -11.51 32.19 -2.98
C TYR A 162 -10.34 32.67 -2.12
N VAL A 163 -9.84 33.88 -2.36
CA VAL A 163 -8.81 34.54 -1.55
C VAL A 163 -9.24 35.96 -1.20
N ASN A 164 -9.14 36.32 0.08
CA ASN A 164 -9.47 37.65 0.62
C ASN A 164 -10.80 38.24 0.12
N GLY A 165 -11.83 37.39 0.00
CA GLY A 165 -13.17 37.77 -0.43
C GLY A 165 -13.46 37.67 -1.94
N LYS A 166 -12.45 37.46 -2.80
CA LYS A 166 -12.60 37.36 -4.26
C LYS A 166 -12.47 35.91 -4.71
N GLN A 167 -13.31 35.48 -5.66
CA GLN A 167 -13.13 34.19 -6.34
C GLN A 167 -11.94 34.26 -7.30
N VAL A 168 -11.03 33.29 -7.22
CA VAL A 168 -9.83 33.18 -8.06
C VAL A 168 -9.91 32.03 -9.06
N ALA A 169 -10.67 30.97 -8.73
CA ALA A 169 -11.01 29.89 -9.64
C ALA A 169 -12.42 29.36 -9.35
N ASP A 170 -13.06 28.74 -10.33
CA ASP A 170 -14.28 27.94 -10.14
C ASP A 170 -13.99 26.44 -10.26
N LYS A 171 -14.98 25.64 -9.89
CA LYS A 171 -14.95 24.18 -9.98
C LYS A 171 -14.90 23.59 -11.41
N GLY A 172 -14.90 24.42 -12.44
CA GLY A 172 -14.61 24.03 -13.82
C GLY A 172 -13.12 24.17 -14.16
N ALA A 173 -12.44 25.14 -13.52
CA ALA A 173 -10.99 25.30 -13.59
C ALA A 173 -10.22 24.41 -12.60
N VAL A 174 -10.78 24.17 -11.41
CA VAL A 174 -10.20 23.32 -10.35
C VAL A 174 -11.04 22.05 -10.20
N THR A 175 -10.61 20.98 -10.86
CA THR A 175 -11.37 19.72 -11.02
C THR A 175 -10.48 18.54 -11.41
N GLY A 176 -10.81 17.36 -10.88
CA GLY A 176 -10.04 16.12 -11.02
C GLY A 176 -8.96 15.97 -9.95
N ALA A 177 -8.83 14.78 -9.35
CA ALA A 177 -7.99 14.60 -8.17
C ALA A 177 -6.49 14.81 -8.42
N TYR A 178 -6.02 14.55 -9.65
CA TYR A 178 -4.60 14.59 -10.03
C TYR A 178 -4.20 15.82 -10.85
N THR A 179 -5.10 16.78 -11.10
CA THR A 179 -4.73 17.99 -11.83
C THR A 179 -3.93 18.94 -10.93
N GLN A 180 -2.84 19.50 -11.45
CA GLN A 180 -2.04 20.51 -10.74
C GLN A 180 -2.54 21.91 -11.12
N HIS A 181 -2.67 22.78 -10.11
CA HIS A 181 -3.13 24.15 -10.24
C HIS A 181 -2.11 25.11 -9.61
N GLU A 182 -1.62 26.06 -10.39
CA GLU A 182 -0.96 27.26 -9.87
C GLU A 182 -1.85 28.47 -10.12
N LEU A 183 -2.30 29.12 -9.03
CA LEU A 183 -3.12 30.33 -9.07
C LEU A 183 -2.30 31.51 -8.54
N ASP A 184 -2.00 32.49 -9.40
CA ASP A 184 -1.41 33.76 -8.97
C ASP A 184 -2.45 34.58 -8.20
N VAL A 185 -2.12 34.93 -6.95
CA VAL A 185 -2.99 35.67 -6.03
C VAL A 185 -2.34 36.97 -5.57
N THR A 186 -1.26 37.40 -6.23
CA THR A 186 -0.43 38.57 -5.86
C THR A 186 -1.24 39.85 -5.68
N GLU A 187 -2.20 40.14 -6.56
CA GLU A 187 -3.06 41.34 -6.47
C GLU A 187 -4.05 41.35 -5.30
N LEU A 188 -4.22 40.21 -4.62
CA LEU A 188 -5.20 40.02 -3.56
C LEU A 188 -4.56 39.91 -2.18
N VAL A 189 -3.29 39.49 -2.12
CA VAL A 189 -2.52 39.33 -0.90
C VAL A 189 -2.10 40.71 -0.36
N LYS A 190 -2.12 40.83 0.97
CA LYS A 190 -1.74 42.04 1.73
C LYS A 190 -0.79 41.67 2.86
N ALA A 191 0.00 42.63 3.33
CA ALA A 191 0.80 42.44 4.54
C ALA A 191 -0.09 42.11 5.75
N GLY A 192 0.38 41.22 6.63
CA GLY A 192 -0.41 40.67 7.73
C GLY A 192 -1.28 39.49 7.29
N THR A 193 -2.47 39.35 7.89
CA THR A 193 -3.34 38.17 7.71
C THR A 193 -4.14 38.21 6.42
N ASN A 194 -4.06 37.09 5.69
CA ASN A 194 -4.79 36.74 4.49
C ASN A 194 -5.59 35.46 4.75
N ALA A 195 -6.64 35.23 3.96
CA ALA A 195 -7.49 34.06 4.08
C ALA A 195 -7.72 33.42 2.70
N VAL A 196 -7.70 32.09 2.68
CA VAL A 196 -8.10 31.27 1.53
C VAL A 196 -9.27 30.38 1.95
N ALA A 197 -10.24 30.19 1.05
CA ALA A 197 -11.32 29.23 1.22
C ALA A 197 -11.58 28.45 -0.06
N PHE A 198 -11.68 27.12 0.07
CA PHE A 198 -12.08 26.21 -0.99
C PHE A 198 -13.52 25.71 -0.72
N ARG A 199 -14.37 25.68 -1.74
CA ARG A 199 -15.71 25.10 -1.69
C ARG A 199 -15.71 23.75 -2.40
N ILE A 200 -15.25 22.73 -1.69
CA ILE A 200 -15.07 21.36 -2.19
C ILE A 200 -16.42 20.77 -2.58
N GLN A 201 -16.54 20.26 -3.80
CA GLN A 201 -17.74 19.60 -4.31
C GLN A 201 -17.79 18.13 -3.86
N PRO A 202 -19.00 17.54 -3.69
CA PRO A 202 -19.14 16.10 -3.49
C PRO A 202 -18.47 15.27 -4.60
N ASN A 203 -17.95 14.10 -4.23
CA ASN A 203 -17.31 13.16 -5.16
C ASN A 203 -18.28 12.04 -5.57
N ASP A 204 -18.25 11.64 -6.84
CA ASP A 204 -18.84 10.40 -7.34
C ASP A 204 -17.85 9.80 -8.35
N PRO A 205 -17.12 8.72 -8.02
CA PRO A 205 -16.06 8.18 -8.88
C PRO A 205 -16.55 7.68 -10.23
N ARG A 206 -17.85 7.41 -10.39
CA ARG A 206 -18.41 7.10 -11.71
C ARG A 206 -18.52 8.34 -12.61
N LYS A 207 -18.41 9.56 -12.06
CA LYS A 207 -18.64 10.83 -12.77
C LYS A 207 -17.43 11.75 -12.83
N ASN A 208 -16.54 11.68 -11.84
CA ASN A 208 -15.39 12.56 -11.71
C ASN A 208 -14.09 11.75 -11.93
N LEU A 209 -13.10 12.33 -12.60
CA LEU A 209 -11.77 11.72 -12.77
C LEU A 209 -11.01 11.85 -11.44
N THR A 210 -11.13 10.84 -10.58
CA THR A 210 -10.93 10.97 -9.13
C THR A 210 -10.32 9.69 -8.55
N MET A 211 -10.65 9.31 -7.31
CA MET A 211 -10.38 8.00 -6.71
C MET A 211 -11.69 7.34 -6.25
N GLY A 212 -11.83 6.02 -6.45
CA GLY A 212 -13.00 5.22 -6.08
C GLY A 212 -12.64 3.76 -5.79
N TRP A 213 -13.17 3.22 -4.69
CA TRP A 213 -12.70 1.96 -4.09
C TRP A 213 -13.09 0.65 -4.80
N ILE A 214 -13.47 0.71 -6.07
CA ILE A 214 -13.88 -0.41 -6.95
C ILE A 214 -14.81 -1.39 -6.19
N ASP A 215 -14.26 -2.49 -5.69
CA ASP A 215 -14.91 -3.42 -4.76
C ASP A 215 -13.98 -3.91 -3.62
N TRP A 216 -12.84 -3.24 -3.43
CA TRP A 216 -11.79 -3.61 -2.46
C TRP A 216 -12.27 -3.49 -1.01
N LEU A 217 -13.12 -2.49 -0.74
CA LEU A 217 -13.68 -2.16 0.57
C LEU A 217 -15.06 -1.48 0.43
N GLN A 218 -15.76 -1.27 1.55
CA GLN A 218 -17.06 -0.58 1.55
C GLN A 218 -16.86 0.93 1.35
N PRO A 219 -17.37 1.58 0.28
CA PRO A 219 -16.99 2.96 -0.02
C PRO A 219 -17.38 3.96 1.08
N PRO A 220 -16.47 4.90 1.43
CA PRO A 220 -16.64 5.81 2.55
C PRO A 220 -17.86 6.73 2.40
N PRO A 221 -18.58 7.05 3.48
CA PRO A 221 -19.79 7.88 3.47
C PRO A 221 -19.71 9.22 2.72
N ASP A 222 -18.56 9.88 2.72
CA ASP A 222 -18.31 11.17 2.04
C ASP A 222 -17.68 11.03 0.65
N GLN A 223 -17.46 9.79 0.19
CA GLN A 223 -16.73 9.45 -1.04
C GLN A 223 -15.34 10.13 -1.12
N ASN A 224 -14.67 10.33 0.03
CA ASN A 224 -13.37 10.99 0.14
C ASN A 224 -13.33 12.44 -0.36
N MET A 225 -14.46 13.18 -0.35
CA MET A 225 -14.43 14.60 -0.71
C MET A 225 -13.52 15.40 0.24
N GLY A 226 -12.63 16.23 -0.30
CA GLY A 226 -11.70 17.03 0.50
C GLY A 226 -10.47 17.53 -0.28
N ILE A 227 -9.37 17.70 0.43
CA ILE A 227 -8.06 18.06 -0.12
C ILE A 227 -7.03 17.07 0.45
N VAL A 228 -6.49 16.18 -0.39
CA VAL A 228 -5.68 15.02 0.05
C VAL A 228 -4.18 15.13 -0.26
N ARG A 229 -3.76 16.25 -0.87
CA ARG A 229 -2.35 16.69 -1.01
C ARG A 229 -2.24 18.12 -0.46
N ASP A 230 -1.01 18.59 -0.25
CA ASP A 230 -0.82 19.90 0.36
C ASP A 230 -1.21 21.05 -0.58
N VAL A 231 -1.74 22.13 0.01
CA VAL A 231 -1.83 23.43 -0.67
C VAL A 231 -0.62 24.25 -0.26
N VAL A 232 0.25 24.55 -1.23
CA VAL A 232 1.49 25.30 -1.02
C VAL A 232 1.28 26.76 -1.38
N VAL A 233 1.57 27.66 -0.46
CA VAL A 233 1.75 29.08 -0.77
C VAL A 233 3.21 29.28 -1.21
N ARG A 234 3.42 29.74 -2.45
CA ARG A 234 4.76 30.09 -2.97
C ARG A 234 4.96 31.61 -2.97
N SER A 235 6.15 32.06 -2.58
CA SER A 235 6.58 33.46 -2.72
C SER A 235 7.71 33.57 -3.74
N GLY A 236 7.57 34.44 -4.74
CA GLY A 236 8.49 34.55 -5.88
C GLY A 236 8.78 35.99 -6.31
N GLY A 237 9.82 36.18 -7.13
CA GLY A 237 10.23 37.46 -7.68
C GLY A 237 9.56 37.76 -9.04
N GLN A 238 10.34 38.27 -9.99
CA GLN A 238 9.84 38.61 -11.34
C GLN A 238 9.76 37.38 -12.26
N VAL A 239 10.67 36.43 -12.09
CA VAL A 239 10.75 35.18 -12.85
C VAL A 239 10.55 33.98 -11.93
N ALA A 240 9.61 33.10 -12.30
CA ALA A 240 9.36 31.83 -11.66
C ALA A 240 10.09 30.68 -12.39
N LEU A 241 10.48 29.63 -11.64
CA LEU A 241 11.00 28.37 -12.15
C LEU A 241 10.00 27.24 -11.91
N ARG A 242 9.53 26.58 -12.98
CA ARG A 242 8.59 25.44 -12.90
C ARG A 242 9.08 24.29 -13.76
N ASP A 243 8.52 23.10 -13.57
CA ASP A 243 8.78 21.93 -14.42
C ASP A 243 10.29 21.60 -14.51
N ALA A 244 11.02 21.77 -13.40
CA ALA A 244 12.41 21.33 -13.30
C ALA A 244 12.50 19.79 -13.30
N HIS A 245 13.56 19.25 -13.91
CA HIS A 245 13.85 17.81 -13.95
C HIS A 245 15.24 17.51 -14.56
N VAL A 246 15.71 16.27 -14.41
CA VAL A 246 16.94 15.76 -15.03
C VAL A 246 16.67 14.52 -15.90
N VAL A 247 16.64 14.72 -17.21
CA VAL A 247 16.61 13.59 -18.16
C VAL A 247 17.97 12.88 -18.12
N THR A 248 17.99 11.62 -17.66
CA THR A 248 19.23 10.81 -17.56
C THR A 248 19.37 9.84 -18.74
N SER A 249 20.60 9.58 -19.17
CA SER A 249 20.92 8.57 -20.19
C SER A 249 22.12 7.73 -19.77
N LEU A 250 21.86 6.51 -19.30
CA LEU A 250 22.85 5.59 -18.71
C LEU A 250 23.41 4.59 -19.74
N ALA A 251 24.73 4.43 -19.79
CA ALA A 251 25.43 3.56 -20.74
C ALA A 251 25.28 2.06 -20.43
N VAL A 252 24.09 1.50 -20.61
CA VAL A 252 23.82 0.05 -20.42
C VAL A 252 24.45 -0.78 -21.57
N PRO A 253 25.09 -1.94 -21.29
CA PRO A 253 25.22 -2.62 -20.01
C PRO A 253 26.52 -2.29 -19.23
N SER A 254 27.38 -1.38 -19.70
CA SER A 254 28.65 -1.08 -19.02
C SER A 254 28.47 -0.32 -17.71
N LEU A 255 27.40 0.49 -17.62
CA LEU A 255 27.10 1.43 -16.53
C LEU A 255 28.24 2.44 -16.26
N SER A 256 29.15 2.59 -17.23
CA SER A 256 30.42 3.32 -17.08
C SER A 256 30.29 4.84 -17.20
N SER A 257 29.18 5.33 -17.74
CA SER A 257 28.90 6.76 -17.88
C SER A 257 27.40 7.04 -17.91
N ALA A 258 27.01 8.26 -17.53
CA ALA A 258 25.67 8.78 -17.74
C ALA A 258 25.72 10.23 -18.22
N ASP A 259 24.94 10.53 -19.26
CA ASP A 259 24.70 11.88 -19.74
C ASP A 259 23.45 12.45 -19.03
N LEU A 260 23.57 13.63 -18.43
CA LEU A 260 22.48 14.35 -17.78
C LEU A 260 22.05 15.55 -18.62
N THR A 261 20.75 15.71 -18.87
CA THR A 261 20.18 16.93 -19.47
C THR A 261 19.21 17.56 -18.48
N VAL A 262 19.63 18.67 -17.87
CA VAL A 262 18.80 19.41 -16.91
C VAL A 262 17.86 20.33 -17.66
N LYS A 263 16.59 20.35 -17.26
CA LYS A 263 15.53 21.15 -17.88
C LYS A 263 14.71 21.88 -16.82
N ALA A 264 14.14 23.01 -17.20
CA ALA A 264 13.13 23.76 -16.44
C ALA A 264 12.38 24.73 -17.38
N GLN A 265 11.28 25.32 -16.90
CA GLN A 265 10.60 26.45 -17.53
C GLN A 265 10.87 27.71 -16.71
N ALA A 266 11.37 28.77 -17.35
CA ALA A 266 11.47 30.11 -16.74
C ALA A 266 10.34 30.99 -17.26
N ARG A 267 9.49 31.50 -16.36
CA ARG A 267 8.31 32.33 -16.68
C ARG A 267 8.43 33.71 -16.03
N ASN A 268 8.37 34.77 -16.82
CA ASN A 268 8.39 36.14 -16.31
C ASN A 268 6.97 36.64 -16.05
N ASP A 269 6.56 36.71 -14.77
CA ASP A 269 5.22 37.18 -14.39
C ASP A 269 5.14 38.71 -14.20
N SER A 270 6.25 39.43 -14.41
CA SER A 270 6.26 40.91 -14.40
C SER A 270 5.77 41.51 -15.73
N ALA A 271 5.26 42.75 -15.65
CA ALA A 271 4.76 43.51 -16.79
C ALA A 271 5.86 44.11 -17.70
N THR A 272 7.13 43.80 -17.44
CA THR A 272 8.31 44.31 -18.17
C THR A 272 9.19 43.18 -18.67
N PRO A 273 9.90 43.33 -19.81
CA PRO A 273 10.95 42.39 -20.18
C PRO A 273 12.07 42.34 -19.13
N VAL A 274 12.59 41.14 -18.87
CA VAL A 274 13.66 40.88 -17.90
C VAL A 274 14.73 39.99 -18.55
N THR A 275 15.94 39.97 -17.99
CA THR A 275 16.89 38.89 -18.23
C THR A 275 17.24 38.27 -16.89
N ALA A 276 17.02 36.95 -16.79
CA ALA A 276 17.32 36.18 -15.59
C ALA A 276 18.52 35.27 -15.87
N THR A 277 19.49 35.29 -14.97
CA THR A 277 20.55 34.28 -14.92
C THR A 277 19.95 33.05 -14.24
N VAL A 278 19.81 31.95 -14.99
CA VAL A 278 19.42 30.66 -14.41
C VAL A 278 20.70 29.87 -14.13
N SER A 279 20.92 29.52 -12.88
CA SER A 279 22.07 28.76 -12.41
C SER A 279 21.63 27.49 -11.69
N GLY A 280 22.46 26.45 -11.70
CA GLY A 280 22.17 25.23 -10.98
C GLY A 280 23.39 24.42 -10.57
N THR A 281 23.16 23.49 -9.66
CA THR A 281 24.18 22.56 -9.16
C THR A 281 23.65 21.13 -9.03
N ILE A 282 24.53 20.16 -9.28
CA ILE A 282 24.34 18.74 -8.98
C ILE A 282 25.59 18.26 -8.23
N GLY A 283 25.53 18.22 -6.90
CA GLY A 283 26.69 17.98 -6.04
C GLY A 283 27.78 19.05 -6.24
N GLN A 284 28.90 18.69 -6.87
CA GLN A 284 30.01 19.61 -7.18
C GLN A 284 29.96 20.16 -8.63
N ILE A 285 29.04 19.68 -9.46
CA ILE A 285 28.84 20.18 -10.82
C ILE A 285 28.02 21.46 -10.77
N SER A 286 28.44 22.48 -11.51
CA SER A 286 27.71 23.75 -11.66
C SER A 286 27.54 24.11 -13.14
N PHE A 287 26.45 24.83 -13.44
CA PHE A 287 26.09 25.30 -14.79
C PHE A 287 25.22 26.56 -14.68
N SER A 288 25.27 27.45 -15.68
CA SER A 288 24.41 28.64 -15.74
C SER A 288 24.31 29.23 -17.13
N GLN A 289 23.18 29.88 -17.44
CA GLN A 289 22.95 30.68 -18.65
C GLN A 289 21.95 31.81 -18.40
N ASP A 290 22.09 32.90 -19.14
CA ASP A 290 21.13 34.01 -19.13
C ASP A 290 19.96 33.74 -20.08
N VAL A 291 18.75 34.09 -19.63
CA VAL A 291 17.49 33.92 -20.36
C VAL A 291 16.73 35.24 -20.37
N THR A 292 16.70 35.92 -21.51
CA THR A 292 15.86 37.10 -21.72
C THR A 292 14.41 36.67 -21.98
N LEU A 293 13.49 37.19 -21.17
CA LEU A 293 12.05 36.94 -21.22
C LEU A 293 11.31 38.26 -21.45
N LYS A 294 10.33 38.28 -22.37
CA LYS A 294 9.35 39.39 -22.45
C LYS A 294 8.43 39.36 -21.21
N ALA A 295 7.66 40.42 -21.02
CA ALA A 295 6.55 40.40 -20.05
C ALA A 295 5.61 39.23 -20.35
N HIS A 296 5.26 38.45 -19.32
CA HIS A 296 4.36 37.28 -19.39
C HIS A 296 4.80 36.18 -20.37
N GLU A 297 6.11 36.05 -20.63
CA GLU A 297 6.68 35.02 -21.48
C GLU A 297 7.27 33.87 -20.65
N THR A 298 6.91 32.63 -21.01
CA THR A 298 7.58 31.40 -20.57
C THR A 298 8.58 30.96 -21.64
N LYS A 299 9.78 30.52 -21.24
CA LYS A 299 10.70 29.78 -22.10
C LYS A 299 11.23 28.52 -21.43
N PRO A 300 11.45 27.43 -22.19
CA PRO A 300 12.24 26.30 -21.71
C PRO A 300 13.70 26.74 -21.54
N VAL A 301 14.32 26.25 -20.46
CA VAL A 301 15.73 26.40 -20.13
C VAL A 301 16.32 25.00 -20.12
N THR A 302 17.45 24.78 -20.80
CA THR A 302 18.02 23.45 -20.97
C THR A 302 19.53 23.49 -20.90
N PHE A 303 20.12 22.60 -20.11
CA PHE A 303 21.55 22.42 -19.96
C PHE A 303 21.90 21.01 -20.44
N THR A 304 22.52 20.92 -21.63
CA THR A 304 22.89 19.64 -22.27
C THR A 304 24.36 19.29 -21.99
N PRO A 305 24.75 18.00 -22.02
CA PRO A 305 26.14 17.59 -21.86
C PRO A 305 27.03 17.96 -23.07
N ALA A 306 26.45 18.53 -24.13
CA ALA A 306 27.19 19.10 -25.26
C ALA A 306 27.58 20.57 -25.00
N ALA A 307 26.74 21.35 -24.33
CA ALA A 307 27.04 22.74 -23.93
C ALA A 307 27.76 22.82 -22.57
N TYR A 308 27.49 21.86 -21.68
CA TYR A 308 28.06 21.77 -20.34
C TYR A 308 28.68 20.37 -20.15
N PRO A 309 29.92 20.12 -20.64
CA PRO A 309 30.55 18.80 -20.62
C PRO A 309 30.64 18.15 -19.23
N GLN A 310 30.61 18.95 -18.16
CA GLN A 310 30.55 18.49 -16.77
C GLN A 310 29.25 17.74 -16.41
N LEU A 311 28.20 17.81 -17.23
CA LEU A 311 26.98 16.99 -17.10
C LEU A 311 27.12 15.57 -17.68
N ARG A 312 28.28 15.21 -18.24
CA ARG A 312 28.65 13.83 -18.56
C ARG A 312 29.40 13.20 -17.40
N LEU A 313 28.71 12.36 -16.63
CA LEU A 313 29.29 11.63 -15.51
C LEU A 313 30.08 10.41 -16.01
N THR A 314 31.32 10.26 -15.54
CA THR A 314 32.08 9.01 -15.59
C THR A 314 31.90 8.24 -14.29
N SER A 315 31.65 6.93 -14.37
CA SER A 315 31.38 6.06 -13.21
C SER A 315 30.28 6.60 -12.28
N PRO A 316 29.07 6.91 -12.80
CA PRO A 316 27.96 7.38 -11.97
C PRO A 316 27.61 6.36 -10.88
N ARG A 317 27.24 6.83 -9.69
CA ARG A 317 26.49 6.01 -8.73
C ARG A 317 25.12 5.74 -9.36
N VAL A 318 24.86 4.50 -9.74
CA VAL A 318 23.61 4.05 -10.40
C VAL A 318 22.63 3.55 -9.34
N TRP A 319 21.36 3.93 -9.48
CA TRP A 319 20.29 3.45 -8.60
C TRP A 319 19.86 2.02 -8.95
N TRP A 320 19.63 1.20 -7.93
CA TRP A 320 19.17 -0.18 -8.07
C TRP A 320 17.96 -0.51 -7.20
N PRO A 321 17.14 -1.50 -7.60
CA PRO A 321 16.17 -2.12 -6.69
C PRO A 321 16.89 -2.80 -5.52
N ALA A 322 16.16 -2.98 -4.41
CA ALA A 322 16.66 -3.64 -3.20
C ALA A 322 17.28 -5.02 -3.51
N GLY A 323 18.46 -5.28 -2.93
CA GLY A 323 19.20 -6.53 -3.15
C GLY A 323 19.91 -6.66 -4.52
N MET A 324 19.77 -5.69 -5.43
CA MET A 324 20.53 -5.63 -6.70
C MET A 324 21.71 -4.66 -6.66
N GLY A 325 21.70 -3.70 -5.74
CA GLY A 325 22.72 -2.69 -5.48
C GLY A 325 22.22 -1.64 -4.47
N GLU A 326 22.95 -0.53 -4.38
CA GLU A 326 22.61 0.64 -3.55
C GLU A 326 21.50 1.51 -4.18
N GLN A 327 20.96 2.46 -3.40
CA GLN A 327 19.90 3.41 -3.78
C GLN A 327 20.39 4.88 -3.84
N PRO A 328 21.48 5.22 -4.57
CA PRO A 328 21.97 6.60 -4.66
C PRO A 328 20.99 7.53 -5.38
N LEU A 329 20.62 8.61 -4.70
CA LEU A 329 19.92 9.76 -5.26
C LEU A 329 20.90 10.95 -5.44
N TYR A 330 20.50 11.90 -6.27
CA TYR A 330 21.23 13.14 -6.55
C TYR A 330 20.28 14.34 -6.44
N ASP A 331 20.77 15.40 -5.82
CA ASP A 331 20.06 16.67 -5.72
C ASP A 331 20.36 17.54 -6.94
N LEU A 332 19.32 17.91 -7.69
CA LEU A 332 19.31 19.09 -8.54
C LEU A 332 18.90 20.29 -7.68
N ASN A 333 19.70 21.35 -7.69
CA ASN A 333 19.29 22.66 -7.15
C ASN A 333 19.34 23.68 -8.28
N LEU A 334 18.26 24.44 -8.48
CA LEU A 334 18.17 25.53 -9.45
C LEU A 334 17.84 26.87 -8.78
N THR A 335 18.32 27.96 -9.38
CA THR A 335 17.98 29.34 -9.00
C THR A 335 17.88 30.21 -10.23
N ALA A 336 16.79 30.97 -10.36
CA ALA A 336 16.68 32.08 -11.30
C ALA A 336 16.94 33.38 -10.54
N SER A 337 17.89 34.18 -11.00
CA SER A 337 18.22 35.49 -10.42
C SER A 337 18.02 36.61 -11.43
N VAL A 338 17.43 37.72 -11.01
CA VAL A 338 17.30 38.95 -11.81
C VAL A 338 18.11 40.05 -11.13
N SER A 339 18.98 40.73 -11.88
CA SER A 339 19.91 41.74 -11.34
C SER A 339 20.75 41.22 -10.14
N ALA A 340 21.21 39.97 -10.24
CA ALA A 340 21.94 39.22 -9.20
C ALA A 340 21.18 38.93 -7.88
N THR A 341 19.88 39.25 -7.79
CA THR A 341 19.02 38.86 -6.66
C THR A 341 18.20 37.62 -7.04
N PRO A 342 18.13 36.59 -6.17
CA PRO A 342 17.24 35.44 -6.38
C PRO A 342 15.79 35.86 -6.58
N SER A 343 15.14 35.22 -7.55
CA SER A 343 13.75 35.42 -7.91
C SER A 343 12.92 34.15 -7.67
N ASP A 344 13.48 32.97 -7.96
CA ASP A 344 12.86 31.70 -7.64
C ASP A 344 13.92 30.60 -7.50
N THR A 345 13.61 29.57 -6.72
CA THR A 345 14.49 28.43 -6.41
C THR A 345 13.68 27.14 -6.39
N THR A 346 14.21 26.06 -6.95
CA THR A 346 13.61 24.73 -6.82
C THR A 346 14.68 23.67 -6.61
N HIS A 347 14.30 22.60 -5.94
CA HIS A 347 15.13 21.44 -5.62
C HIS A 347 14.38 20.20 -6.06
N GLU A 348 15.06 19.32 -6.79
CA GLU A 348 14.51 18.04 -7.26
C GLU A 348 15.49 16.91 -6.87
N SER A 349 14.96 15.75 -6.48
CA SER A 349 15.75 14.54 -6.22
C SER A 349 15.56 13.55 -7.37
N PHE A 350 16.65 13.07 -7.95
CA PHE A 350 16.60 12.12 -9.07
C PHE A 350 17.58 10.95 -8.93
N GLY A 351 17.26 9.82 -9.56
CA GLY A 351 18.12 8.63 -9.63
C GLY A 351 18.58 8.30 -11.04
N ILE A 352 19.85 7.92 -11.19
CA ILE A 352 20.41 7.52 -12.50
C ILE A 352 20.13 6.03 -12.73
N ARG A 353 19.25 5.73 -13.69
CA ARG A 353 18.64 4.41 -13.91
C ARG A 353 18.30 4.21 -15.39
N ASP A 354 18.38 2.98 -15.88
CA ASP A 354 17.73 2.55 -17.13
C ASP A 354 16.65 1.52 -16.81
N VAL A 355 15.46 1.64 -17.41
CA VAL A 355 14.41 0.62 -17.32
C VAL A 355 13.81 0.34 -18.68
N LYS A 356 13.66 -0.94 -19.00
CA LYS A 356 13.02 -1.40 -20.23
C LYS A 356 12.06 -2.54 -19.93
N ALA A 357 10.87 -2.47 -20.51
CA ALA A 357 9.86 -3.51 -20.42
C ALA A 357 9.37 -3.93 -21.82
N PRO A 358 10.22 -4.57 -22.65
CA PRO A 358 9.80 -5.16 -23.93
C PRO A 358 8.79 -6.31 -23.74
N LEU A 359 8.16 -6.73 -24.83
CA LEU A 359 7.51 -8.03 -24.91
C LEU A 359 8.56 -9.11 -25.24
N ASN A 360 8.45 -10.28 -24.62
CA ASN A 360 9.28 -11.44 -24.93
C ASN A 360 8.73 -12.24 -26.12
N ALA A 361 9.38 -13.37 -26.47
CA ALA A 361 8.98 -14.20 -27.61
C ALA A 361 7.59 -14.87 -27.46
N ASP A 362 7.09 -15.03 -26.24
CA ASP A 362 5.73 -15.50 -25.93
C ASP A 362 4.71 -14.34 -25.84
N GLY A 363 5.13 -13.10 -26.13
CA GLY A 363 4.29 -11.89 -26.07
C GLY A 363 4.14 -11.27 -24.67
N ALA A 364 4.76 -11.82 -23.63
CA ALA A 364 4.63 -11.34 -22.26
C ALA A 364 5.58 -10.18 -21.93
N ARG A 365 5.11 -9.22 -21.12
CA ARG A 365 5.87 -8.05 -20.67
C ARG A 365 7.01 -8.48 -19.75
N GLN A 366 8.26 -8.26 -20.16
CA GLN A 366 9.46 -8.63 -19.41
C GLN A 366 10.22 -7.38 -18.96
N TYR A 367 10.17 -7.07 -17.68
CA TYR A 367 10.91 -5.94 -17.10
C TYR A 367 12.41 -6.21 -16.98
N SER A 368 13.19 -5.13 -17.03
CA SER A 368 14.62 -5.11 -16.75
C SER A 368 15.04 -3.74 -16.19
N VAL A 369 15.97 -3.75 -15.24
CA VAL A 369 16.56 -2.55 -14.63
C VAL A 369 18.06 -2.56 -14.88
N ASN A 370 18.63 -1.47 -15.39
CA ASN A 370 20.04 -1.31 -15.75
C ASN A 370 20.57 -2.48 -16.61
N GLY A 371 19.74 -2.93 -17.56
CA GLY A 371 20.02 -4.08 -18.43
C GLY A 371 19.89 -5.48 -17.81
N ARG A 372 19.48 -5.61 -16.54
CA ARG A 372 19.26 -6.91 -15.87
C ARG A 372 17.77 -7.27 -15.84
N PRO A 373 17.31 -8.34 -16.52
CA PRO A 373 15.93 -8.81 -16.43
C PRO A 373 15.60 -9.39 -15.05
N LEU A 374 14.42 -9.06 -14.53
CA LEU A 374 13.90 -9.54 -13.24
C LEU A 374 12.48 -10.10 -13.38
N LEU A 375 12.12 -11.00 -12.46
CA LEU A 375 10.72 -11.34 -12.19
C LEU A 375 10.16 -10.22 -11.32
N ILE A 376 9.04 -9.62 -11.73
CA ILE A 376 8.27 -8.72 -10.86
C ILE A 376 7.53 -9.58 -9.82
N LYS A 377 7.76 -9.27 -8.54
CA LYS A 377 7.13 -9.93 -7.39
C LYS A 377 6.57 -8.83 -6.50
N GLY A 378 5.26 -8.66 -6.49
CA GLY A 378 4.64 -7.53 -5.81
C GLY A 378 3.24 -7.79 -5.30
N GLY A 379 2.55 -6.71 -4.93
CA GLY A 379 1.11 -6.71 -4.66
C GLY A 379 0.49 -5.34 -4.89
N GLY A 380 -0.85 -5.31 -4.94
CA GLY A 380 -1.62 -4.07 -5.06
C GLY A 380 -1.56 -3.24 -3.79
N TRP A 381 -1.32 -1.93 -3.92
CA TRP A 381 -1.39 -0.97 -2.82
C TRP A 381 -2.84 -0.56 -2.53
N SER A 382 -3.14 -0.35 -1.25
CA SER A 382 -4.40 0.27 -0.83
C SER A 382 -4.07 1.35 0.22
N PRO A 383 -4.22 2.66 -0.07
CA PRO A 383 -4.02 3.71 0.93
C PRO A 383 -5.07 3.59 2.03
N ASP A 384 -4.97 4.39 3.10
CA ASP A 384 -6.02 4.41 4.12
C ASP A 384 -7.37 4.81 3.50
N GLU A 385 -8.46 4.16 3.93
CA GLU A 385 -9.81 4.33 3.35
C GLU A 385 -10.26 5.79 3.24
N TYR A 386 -9.92 6.63 4.22
CA TYR A 386 -10.30 8.05 4.26
C TYR A 386 -9.17 8.97 3.75
N LEU A 387 -8.21 8.40 3.00
CA LEU A 387 -7.00 9.03 2.49
C LEU A 387 -6.20 9.78 3.57
N ARG A 388 -6.14 9.20 4.78
CA ARG A 388 -5.30 9.69 5.88
C ARG A 388 -3.84 9.37 5.61
N TRP A 389 -3.08 10.39 5.25
CA TRP A 389 -1.63 10.30 5.09
C TRP A 389 -0.91 10.27 6.46
N ASP A 390 -0.17 9.19 6.72
CA ASP A 390 0.85 9.12 7.78
C ASP A 390 2.12 8.50 7.19
N ARG A 391 3.18 9.29 7.13
CA ARG A 391 4.47 8.89 6.54
C ARG A 391 5.09 7.68 7.25
N THR A 392 5.00 7.59 8.56
CA THR A 392 5.60 6.50 9.35
C THR A 392 4.88 5.19 9.05
N TYR A 393 3.54 5.24 9.06
CA TYR A 393 2.69 4.09 8.74
C TYR A 393 2.88 3.59 7.30
N VAL A 394 3.13 4.49 6.35
CA VAL A 394 3.48 4.16 4.97
C VAL A 394 4.89 3.59 4.84
N GLU A 395 5.88 4.16 5.54
CA GLU A 395 7.25 3.64 5.59
C GLU A 395 7.32 2.24 6.23
N ASP A 396 6.53 1.98 7.29
CA ASP A 396 6.40 0.65 7.90
C ASP A 396 5.85 -0.38 6.91
N ARG A 397 4.79 -0.03 6.16
CA ARG A 397 4.22 -0.86 5.09
C ARG A 397 5.21 -1.13 3.96
N LEU A 398 5.90 -0.10 3.46
CA LEU A 398 6.93 -0.28 2.42
C LEU A 398 8.08 -1.16 2.92
N THR A 399 8.48 -1.02 4.18
CA THR A 399 9.49 -1.89 4.81
C THR A 399 8.98 -3.33 4.97
N TYR A 400 7.69 -3.56 5.22
CA TYR A 400 7.07 -4.90 5.20
C TYR A 400 7.11 -5.53 3.80
N ALA A 401 6.97 -4.77 2.71
CA ALA A 401 7.12 -5.32 1.36
C ALA A 401 8.53 -5.89 1.11
N LEU A 402 9.57 -5.22 1.62
CA LEU A 402 10.94 -5.74 1.62
C LEU A 402 11.12 -6.94 2.55
N ASP A 403 10.50 -6.94 3.74
CA ASP A 403 10.57 -8.05 4.69
C ASP A 403 9.90 -9.32 4.14
N LEU A 404 8.85 -9.17 3.33
CA LEU A 404 8.23 -10.22 2.53
C LEU A 404 9.06 -10.67 1.31
N GLY A 405 10.19 -10.02 1.01
CA GLY A 405 11.00 -10.32 -0.17
C GLY A 405 10.36 -9.97 -1.51
N LEU A 406 9.36 -9.08 -1.52
CA LEU A 406 8.80 -8.47 -2.72
C LEU A 406 9.79 -7.43 -3.28
N ASN A 407 9.59 -7.03 -4.52
CA ASN A 407 10.40 -5.99 -5.18
C ASN A 407 9.57 -4.87 -5.82
N THR A 408 8.24 -4.99 -5.88
CA THR A 408 7.37 -4.06 -6.61
C THR A 408 6.03 -3.85 -5.89
N ILE A 409 5.45 -2.66 -6.01
CA ILE A 409 4.08 -2.32 -5.59
C ILE A 409 3.31 -1.74 -6.79
N ARG A 410 2.08 -2.22 -7.06
CA ARG A 410 1.16 -1.63 -8.05
C ARG A 410 0.25 -0.63 -7.36
N LEU A 411 0.12 0.57 -7.93
CA LEU A 411 -0.87 1.56 -7.51
C LEU A 411 -1.88 1.67 -8.65
N GLU A 412 -3.05 1.06 -8.46
CA GLU A 412 -4.16 1.14 -9.39
C GLU A 412 -4.99 2.37 -9.05
N GLY A 413 -4.80 3.43 -9.83
CA GLY A 413 -5.20 4.76 -9.40
C GLY A 413 -4.61 5.06 -8.02
N HIS A 414 -5.41 5.67 -7.14
CA HIS A 414 -5.06 5.92 -5.74
C HIS A 414 -3.62 6.47 -5.53
N ILE A 415 -3.13 7.31 -6.45
CA ILE A 415 -1.69 7.59 -6.58
C ILE A 415 -1.22 8.51 -5.45
N GLU A 416 -0.49 7.91 -4.51
CA GLU A 416 -0.03 8.51 -3.24
C GLU A 416 0.76 9.83 -3.40
N PRO A 417 0.86 10.65 -2.33
CA PRO A 417 1.74 11.82 -2.28
C PRO A 417 3.23 11.50 -2.54
N ASP A 418 4.00 12.54 -2.84
CA ASP A 418 5.40 12.45 -3.31
C ASP A 418 6.29 11.67 -2.32
N GLU A 419 6.04 11.80 -1.02
CA GLU A 419 6.83 11.13 0.02
C GLU A 419 6.72 9.59 -0.02
N PHE A 420 5.65 9.02 -0.61
CA PHE A 420 5.56 7.58 -0.88
C PHE A 420 6.61 7.15 -1.92
N PHE A 421 6.78 7.95 -2.97
CA PHE A 421 7.73 7.67 -4.04
C PHE A 421 9.16 7.93 -3.58
N ASP A 422 9.41 9.00 -2.82
CA ASP A 422 10.68 9.19 -2.13
C ASP A 422 11.06 7.99 -1.23
N LEU A 423 10.07 7.39 -0.55
CA LEU A 423 10.28 6.24 0.32
C LEU A 423 10.60 5.00 -0.52
N ALA A 424 9.85 4.74 -1.59
CA ALA A 424 10.13 3.66 -2.52
C ALA A 424 11.53 3.81 -3.16
N ASP A 425 11.94 5.02 -3.51
CA ASP A 425 13.28 5.36 -4.01
C ASP A 425 14.39 5.01 -3.01
N ARG A 426 14.27 5.48 -1.75
CA ARG A 426 15.26 5.25 -0.69
C ARG A 426 15.34 3.77 -0.28
N HIS A 427 14.21 3.07 -0.29
CA HIS A 427 14.11 1.65 0.07
C HIS A 427 14.35 0.69 -1.11
N GLY A 428 14.52 1.18 -2.35
CA GLY A 428 14.78 0.34 -3.52
C GLY A 428 13.58 -0.47 -3.99
N ILE A 429 12.35 -0.03 -3.66
CA ILE A 429 11.10 -0.69 -4.03
C ILE A 429 10.64 -0.13 -5.37
N LEU A 430 10.23 -0.98 -6.31
CA LEU A 430 9.74 -0.54 -7.60
C LEU A 430 8.25 -0.20 -7.52
N THR A 431 7.80 0.80 -8.28
CA THR A 431 6.40 1.24 -8.29
C THR A 431 5.81 1.16 -9.70
N LEU A 432 4.60 0.61 -9.79
CA LEU A 432 3.77 0.52 -10.99
C LEU A 432 2.50 1.37 -10.80
N PRO A 433 2.58 2.71 -10.89
CA PRO A 433 1.41 3.57 -10.92
C PRO A 433 0.63 3.43 -12.24
N GLY A 434 -0.67 3.69 -12.16
CA GLY A 434 -1.57 3.75 -13.31
C GLY A 434 -2.90 4.39 -12.94
N TRP A 435 -3.81 4.44 -13.91
CA TRP A 435 -5.22 4.74 -13.62
C TRP A 435 -5.97 3.50 -13.11
N GLU A 436 -7.08 3.73 -12.44
CA GLU A 436 -7.96 2.71 -11.84
C GLU A 436 -9.02 2.21 -12.84
N CYS A 437 -9.41 0.93 -12.71
CA CYS A 437 -10.49 0.35 -13.49
C CYS A 437 -11.87 0.88 -13.07
N CYS A 438 -12.91 0.41 -13.78
CA CYS A 438 -14.23 0.24 -13.19
C CYS A 438 -14.96 1.52 -12.70
N ASP A 439 -14.47 2.72 -13.05
CA ASP A 439 -15.06 4.02 -12.71
C ASP A 439 -15.01 5.01 -13.89
N LYS A 440 -15.07 6.32 -13.64
CA LYS A 440 -14.96 7.36 -14.67
C LYS A 440 -13.69 7.26 -15.54
N TRP A 441 -12.55 6.80 -15.03
CA TRP A 441 -11.29 6.71 -15.79
C TRP A 441 -11.45 5.84 -17.04
N GLU A 442 -12.06 4.67 -16.90
CA GLU A 442 -12.34 3.77 -18.01
C GLU A 442 -13.77 3.88 -18.55
N GLY A 443 -14.63 4.70 -17.93
CA GLY A 443 -16.05 4.89 -18.27
C GLY A 443 -16.35 5.19 -19.75
N GLN A 444 -15.37 5.64 -20.54
CA GLN A 444 -15.47 5.71 -22.00
C GLN A 444 -15.45 4.31 -22.66
N VAL A 445 -14.49 3.45 -22.28
CA VAL A 445 -14.12 2.21 -22.97
C VAL A 445 -14.66 0.91 -22.35
N ASN A 446 -14.93 0.88 -21.04
CA ASN A 446 -15.36 -0.31 -20.26
C ASN A 446 -16.80 -0.80 -20.52
N GLY A 447 -17.31 -0.62 -21.74
CA GLY A 447 -18.63 -1.11 -22.15
C GLY A 447 -19.76 -0.52 -21.32
N GLY A 448 -20.28 -1.32 -20.38
CA GLY A 448 -21.41 -1.02 -19.48
C GLY A 448 -21.14 -1.31 -18.00
N GLU A 449 -19.87 -1.29 -17.58
CA GLU A 449 -19.47 -1.30 -16.18
C GLU A 449 -19.71 0.07 -15.51
N SER A 450 -19.24 0.27 -14.27
CA SER A 450 -19.31 1.59 -13.63
C SER A 450 -18.44 2.61 -14.37
N GLY A 451 -18.96 3.82 -14.54
CA GLY A 451 -18.27 4.92 -15.23
C GLY A 451 -19.12 5.58 -16.31
N ASP A 452 -19.46 6.86 -16.12
CA ASP A 452 -20.19 7.66 -17.09
C ASP A 452 -19.27 7.96 -18.30
N LYS A 453 -19.74 7.64 -19.51
CA LYS A 453 -19.07 7.91 -20.80
C LYS A 453 -18.54 9.35 -20.88
N TRP A 454 -17.41 9.55 -21.56
CA TRP A 454 -16.70 10.82 -21.51
C TRP A 454 -17.40 11.93 -22.31
N THR A 455 -17.56 13.07 -21.64
CA THR A 455 -17.99 14.34 -22.20
C THR A 455 -16.79 15.13 -22.75
N ALA A 456 -17.04 16.19 -23.51
CA ALA A 456 -15.98 17.07 -24.01
C ALA A 456 -15.15 17.74 -22.89
N ALA A 457 -15.67 17.82 -21.65
CA ALA A 457 -14.96 18.38 -20.50
C ALA A 457 -14.01 17.37 -19.83
N ASP A 458 -14.21 16.06 -20.02
CA ASP A 458 -13.38 15.03 -19.39
C ASP A 458 -12.01 14.91 -20.06
N TYR A 459 -11.92 15.06 -21.38
CA TYR A 459 -10.65 14.90 -22.13
C TYR A 459 -9.54 15.91 -21.72
N PRO A 460 -9.82 17.22 -21.52
CA PRO A 460 -8.83 18.15 -20.98
C PRO A 460 -8.39 17.82 -19.56
N VAL A 461 -9.33 17.42 -18.69
CA VAL A 461 -9.04 17.07 -17.28
C VAL A 461 -8.14 15.83 -17.22
N ALA A 462 -8.47 14.77 -17.95
CA ALA A 462 -7.64 13.57 -18.04
C ALA A 462 -6.24 13.86 -18.61
N LYS A 463 -6.13 14.74 -19.61
CA LYS A 463 -4.83 15.16 -20.16
C LYS A 463 -4.01 15.96 -19.16
N ALA A 464 -4.65 16.85 -18.39
CA ALA A 464 -4.00 17.62 -17.33
C ALA A 464 -3.55 16.74 -16.17
N SER A 465 -4.37 15.76 -15.74
CA SER A 465 -4.02 14.76 -14.74
C SER A 465 -2.79 13.94 -15.16
N MET A 466 -2.73 13.49 -16.42
CA MET A 466 -1.55 12.80 -16.93
C MET A 466 -0.32 13.72 -17.00
N ALA A 467 -0.48 14.97 -17.43
CA ALA A 467 0.65 15.91 -17.48
C ALA A 467 1.22 16.20 -16.08
N ALA A 468 0.35 16.34 -15.07
CA ALA A 468 0.73 16.54 -13.68
C ALA A 468 1.43 15.31 -13.08
N GLU A 469 0.82 14.12 -13.16
CA GLU A 469 1.44 12.89 -12.65
C GLU A 469 2.73 12.52 -13.42
N ALA A 470 2.79 12.76 -14.73
CA ALA A 470 4.03 12.56 -15.48
C ALA A 470 5.16 13.51 -15.05
N ALA A 471 4.85 14.78 -14.81
CA ALA A 471 5.83 15.76 -14.32
C ALA A 471 6.26 15.48 -12.86
N ARG A 472 5.36 14.95 -12.03
CA ARG A 472 5.58 14.57 -10.63
C ARG A 472 6.39 13.28 -10.48
N LEU A 473 6.12 12.27 -11.32
CA LEU A 473 6.65 10.90 -11.13
C LEU A 473 7.89 10.54 -11.98
N ARG A 474 8.31 11.41 -12.92
CA ARG A 474 9.38 11.10 -13.89
C ARG A 474 10.78 10.89 -13.31
N ASP A 475 11.16 11.64 -12.27
CA ASP A 475 12.53 11.65 -11.76
C ASP A 475 12.75 10.63 -10.62
N HIS A 476 11.67 10.07 -10.06
CA HIS A 476 11.66 9.01 -9.04
C HIS A 476 12.15 7.67 -9.63
N PRO A 477 13.36 7.18 -9.29
CA PRO A 477 13.89 5.91 -9.79
C PRO A 477 13.14 4.65 -9.33
N SER A 478 12.15 4.72 -8.45
CA SER A 478 11.21 3.64 -8.16
C SER A 478 10.28 3.33 -9.34
N VAL A 479 9.86 4.34 -10.11
CA VAL A 479 8.72 4.24 -11.03
C VAL A 479 9.11 3.51 -12.32
N ILE A 480 8.69 2.25 -12.49
CA ILE A 480 9.16 1.38 -13.59
C ILE A 480 8.28 1.37 -14.84
N SER A 481 7.06 1.89 -14.77
CA SER A 481 6.14 2.16 -15.90
C SER A 481 5.06 3.17 -15.49
N PHE A 482 4.27 3.67 -16.44
CA PHE A 482 2.88 4.11 -16.16
C PHE A 482 1.88 3.19 -16.89
N LEU A 483 0.84 2.74 -16.19
CA LEU A 483 -0.30 1.99 -16.77
C LEU A 483 -1.42 2.97 -17.14
N ILE A 484 -1.63 3.21 -18.44
CA ILE A 484 -2.57 4.23 -18.94
C ILE A 484 -4.04 3.74 -19.02
N GLY A 485 -4.27 2.52 -18.57
CA GLY A 485 -5.53 1.84 -18.35
C GLY A 485 -5.25 0.60 -17.49
N SER A 486 -6.30 -0.04 -16.98
CA SER A 486 -6.26 -1.21 -16.10
C SER A 486 -6.97 -2.39 -16.74
N ASP A 487 -8.29 -2.54 -16.58
CA ASP A 487 -9.10 -3.57 -17.26
C ASP A 487 -9.20 -3.27 -18.75
N PHE A 488 -9.40 -2.00 -19.13
CA PHE A 488 -9.60 -1.58 -20.50
C PHE A 488 -8.52 -0.61 -20.98
N ALA A 489 -7.83 -1.01 -22.05
CA ALA A 489 -6.93 -0.13 -22.77
C ALA A 489 -7.70 1.10 -23.32
N PRO A 490 -7.16 2.33 -23.17
CA PRO A 490 -7.84 3.55 -23.58
C PRO A 490 -8.06 3.63 -25.11
N ASP A 491 -9.12 4.35 -25.52
CA ASP A 491 -9.35 4.61 -26.95
C ASP A 491 -8.27 5.52 -27.55
N LYS A 492 -8.15 5.55 -28.88
CA LYS A 492 -7.10 6.29 -29.60
C LYS A 492 -7.02 7.78 -29.25
N THR A 493 -8.13 8.40 -28.83
CA THR A 493 -8.20 9.82 -28.45
C THR A 493 -7.67 10.02 -27.03
N ILE A 494 -8.11 9.18 -26.10
CA ILE A 494 -7.67 9.18 -24.70
C ILE A 494 -6.18 8.83 -24.63
N GLU A 495 -5.79 7.72 -25.28
CA GLU A 495 -4.40 7.27 -25.37
C GLU A 495 -3.49 8.35 -25.96
N LYS A 496 -3.87 8.98 -27.08
CA LYS A 496 -3.04 10.04 -27.67
C LYS A 496 -2.89 11.21 -26.70
N ASN A 497 -3.93 11.58 -25.96
CA ASN A 497 -3.82 12.63 -24.95
C ASN A 497 -2.84 12.25 -23.83
N TYR A 498 -2.87 11.01 -23.36
CA TYR A 498 -1.92 10.52 -22.36
C TYR A 498 -0.49 10.45 -22.88
N VAL A 499 -0.26 9.84 -24.05
CA VAL A 499 1.08 9.71 -24.66
C VAL A 499 1.65 11.07 -25.06
N ASP A 500 0.82 12.02 -25.52
CA ASP A 500 1.24 13.42 -25.73
C ASP A 500 1.74 14.07 -24.42
N ALA A 501 1.02 13.86 -23.32
CA ALA A 501 1.32 14.47 -22.03
C ALA A 501 2.59 13.88 -21.39
N LEU A 502 2.71 12.55 -21.36
CA LEU A 502 3.92 11.84 -20.95
C LEU A 502 5.15 12.30 -21.75
N LYS A 503 5.01 12.42 -23.08
CA LYS A 503 6.08 12.93 -23.95
C LYS A 503 6.41 14.41 -23.70
N ALA A 504 5.43 15.24 -23.36
CA ALA A 504 5.64 16.65 -23.06
C ALA A 504 6.34 16.89 -21.71
N ALA A 505 6.23 15.94 -20.78
CA ALA A 505 6.93 15.93 -19.50
C ALA A 505 8.29 15.17 -19.52
N ASP A 506 8.75 14.75 -20.71
CA ASP A 506 9.99 13.97 -20.94
C ASP A 506 10.03 12.61 -20.20
N TRP A 507 8.87 11.96 -20.06
CA TRP A 507 8.70 10.70 -19.34
C TRP A 507 9.73 9.61 -19.73
N PRO A 508 10.59 9.14 -18.79
CA PRO A 508 11.73 8.28 -19.11
C PRO A 508 11.43 6.78 -19.03
N THR A 509 10.18 6.37 -18.77
CA THR A 509 9.83 4.97 -18.43
C THR A 509 8.82 4.36 -19.43
N PRO A 510 8.72 3.02 -19.52
CA PRO A 510 7.73 2.36 -20.37
C PRO A 510 6.28 2.81 -20.10
N VAL A 511 5.49 2.87 -21.16
CA VAL A 511 4.03 3.05 -21.09
C VAL A 511 3.38 1.69 -21.34
N VAL A 512 2.40 1.33 -20.52
CA VAL A 512 1.67 0.05 -20.60
C VAL A 512 0.19 0.31 -20.85
N ALA A 513 -0.35 -0.32 -21.90
CA ALA A 513 -1.70 -0.10 -22.41
C ALA A 513 -2.83 -0.40 -21.40
N ALA A 514 -2.68 -1.51 -20.67
CA ALA A 514 -3.65 -2.06 -19.73
C ALA A 514 -2.92 -2.96 -18.71
N ALA A 515 -3.52 -3.18 -17.54
CA ALA A 515 -3.17 -4.28 -16.65
C ALA A 515 -3.65 -5.64 -17.21
N SER A 516 -4.76 -5.64 -17.95
CA SER A 516 -5.31 -6.80 -18.65
C SER A 516 -4.54 -7.18 -19.92
N ASP A 517 -5.07 -8.14 -20.70
CA ASP A 517 -4.54 -8.52 -22.02
C ASP A 517 -4.86 -7.52 -23.15
N LYS A 518 -5.67 -6.49 -22.86
CA LYS A 518 -6.20 -5.57 -23.87
C LYS A 518 -5.10 -4.71 -24.49
N SER A 519 -5.21 -4.50 -25.81
CA SER A 519 -4.28 -3.69 -26.59
C SER A 519 -4.85 -2.30 -26.89
N SER A 520 -3.99 -1.29 -26.83
CA SER A 520 -4.31 0.10 -27.16
C SER A 520 -3.91 0.44 -28.61
N PRO A 521 -4.59 1.37 -29.29
CA PRO A 521 -4.33 1.73 -30.69
C PRO A 521 -2.93 2.28 -31.07
N ILE A 522 -2.12 2.78 -30.13
CA ILE A 522 -0.79 3.37 -30.39
C ILE A 522 0.33 2.57 -29.69
N THR A 523 0.14 2.21 -28.42
CA THR A 523 1.12 1.50 -27.58
C THR A 523 1.10 -0.02 -27.82
N GLY A 524 0.03 -0.54 -28.45
CA GLY A 524 -0.11 -1.95 -28.79
C GLY A 524 -0.52 -2.84 -27.59
N SER A 525 -0.06 -4.08 -27.58
CA SER A 525 -0.40 -5.05 -26.52
C SER A 525 0.24 -4.67 -25.17
N SER A 526 -0.52 -4.83 -24.09
CA SER A 526 -0.02 -4.74 -22.71
C SER A 526 1.10 -5.75 -22.44
N GLY A 527 1.02 -6.97 -22.98
CA GLY A 527 1.85 -8.10 -22.56
C GLY A 527 1.56 -8.59 -21.13
N MET A 528 0.46 -8.12 -20.54
CA MET A 528 -0.02 -8.51 -19.21
C MET A 528 -1.27 -9.38 -19.34
N LYS A 529 -1.76 -9.90 -18.22
CA LYS A 529 -3.04 -10.59 -18.12
C LYS A 529 -3.70 -10.24 -16.79
N MET A 530 -5.02 -10.31 -16.81
CA MET A 530 -5.95 -10.08 -15.71
C MET A 530 -7.07 -11.11 -15.93
N THR A 531 -6.78 -12.34 -15.55
CA THR A 531 -7.62 -13.54 -15.80
C THR A 531 -8.11 -14.12 -14.48
N GLY A 532 -8.14 -13.28 -13.43
CA GLY A 532 -8.19 -13.72 -12.05
C GLY A 532 -7.10 -14.74 -11.70
N PRO A 533 -7.33 -15.57 -10.67
CA PRO A 533 -8.48 -15.54 -9.76
C PRO A 533 -8.39 -14.39 -8.75
N TYR A 534 -9.52 -14.17 -8.07
CA TYR A 534 -9.73 -13.27 -6.93
C TYR A 534 -10.53 -13.92 -5.78
N ASP A 535 -10.96 -15.18 -5.93
CA ASP A 535 -11.53 -16.04 -4.88
C ASP A 535 -10.90 -17.45 -4.95
N TRP A 536 -11.30 -18.37 -4.06
CA TRP A 536 -10.53 -19.57 -3.78
C TRP A 536 -10.27 -20.46 -5.00
N VAL A 537 -8.97 -20.67 -5.25
CA VAL A 537 -8.41 -21.77 -6.04
C VAL A 537 -7.44 -22.59 -5.19
N PRO A 538 -7.28 -23.90 -5.42
CA PRO A 538 -6.32 -24.74 -4.70
C PRO A 538 -4.86 -24.49 -5.13
N PRO A 539 -3.86 -24.79 -4.27
CA PRO A 539 -2.44 -24.49 -4.52
C PRO A 539 -1.82 -25.03 -5.82
N ASN A 540 -2.37 -26.11 -6.39
CA ASN A 540 -1.88 -26.66 -7.67
C ASN A 540 -2.30 -25.81 -8.89
N TYR A 541 -3.34 -24.99 -8.78
CA TYR A 541 -3.78 -24.08 -9.84
C TYR A 541 -2.65 -23.19 -10.36
N TRP A 542 -1.84 -22.64 -9.44
CA TRP A 542 -0.77 -21.72 -9.77
C TRP A 542 0.34 -22.34 -10.64
N TYR A 543 0.46 -23.67 -10.65
CA TYR A 543 1.48 -24.37 -11.42
C TYR A 543 1.04 -24.69 -12.85
N ASP A 544 -0.26 -24.70 -13.15
CA ASP A 544 -0.78 -24.87 -14.51
C ASP A 544 -0.58 -23.59 -15.34
N LYS A 545 -0.02 -23.70 -16.55
CA LYS A 545 0.18 -22.54 -17.45
C LYS A 545 -1.09 -22.16 -18.21
N ARG A 546 -2.15 -21.87 -17.46
CA ARG A 546 -3.50 -21.46 -17.92
C ARG A 546 -4.05 -20.39 -16.98
N GLU A 547 -4.94 -19.55 -17.49
CA GLU A 547 -5.61 -18.50 -16.72
C GLU A 547 -4.62 -17.75 -15.80
N GLY A 548 -4.91 -17.62 -14.50
CA GLY A 548 -4.06 -16.94 -13.51
C GLY A 548 -2.75 -17.65 -13.12
N GLY A 549 -2.49 -18.89 -13.57
CA GLY A 549 -1.30 -19.67 -13.20
C GLY A 549 0.02 -19.15 -13.80
N ALA A 550 1.15 -19.72 -13.38
CA ALA A 550 2.50 -19.15 -13.51
C ALA A 550 3.06 -19.10 -14.94
N THR A 551 2.59 -18.13 -15.71
CA THR A 551 3.01 -17.78 -17.07
C THR A 551 2.68 -16.32 -17.38
N GLY A 552 3.60 -15.61 -18.03
CA GLY A 552 3.47 -14.20 -18.39
C GLY A 552 3.52 -13.25 -17.19
N PHE A 553 2.96 -12.06 -17.37
CA PHE A 553 2.83 -11.05 -16.32
C PHE A 553 1.37 -11.02 -15.83
N ASN A 554 1.10 -11.55 -14.63
CA ASN A 554 -0.21 -11.40 -14.01
C ASN A 554 -0.23 -10.11 -13.17
N SER A 555 -1.06 -9.16 -13.58
CA SER A 555 -1.05 -7.78 -13.06
C SER A 555 -1.78 -7.62 -11.72
N GLU A 556 -2.59 -8.61 -11.35
CA GLU A 556 -3.36 -8.69 -10.11
C GLU A 556 -4.00 -10.09 -10.00
N THR A 557 -3.77 -10.80 -8.89
CA THR A 557 -4.47 -12.06 -8.61
C THR A 557 -4.25 -12.56 -7.17
N SER A 558 -5.22 -13.27 -6.59
CA SER A 558 -5.07 -14.04 -5.35
C SER A 558 -6.13 -15.14 -5.21
N ALA A 559 -6.03 -15.96 -4.16
CA ALA A 559 -7.07 -16.91 -3.77
C ALA A 559 -8.18 -16.27 -2.89
N GLY A 560 -8.25 -14.93 -2.82
CA GLY A 560 -9.34 -14.20 -2.19
C GLY A 560 -9.25 -14.00 -0.67
N PRO A 561 -10.00 -14.74 0.17
CA PRO A 561 -10.06 -14.46 1.59
C PRO A 561 -8.76 -14.66 2.39
N ASP A 562 -8.37 -13.57 3.06
CA ASP A 562 -7.19 -13.39 3.88
C ASP A 562 -7.67 -12.97 5.29
N ILE A 563 -8.42 -13.87 5.93
CA ILE A 563 -8.84 -13.79 7.34
C ILE A 563 -7.63 -13.43 8.22
N PRO A 564 -7.63 -12.26 8.90
CA PRO A 564 -6.48 -11.79 9.67
C PRO A 564 -6.34 -12.53 11.01
N THR A 565 -5.38 -12.09 11.83
CA THR A 565 -5.11 -12.69 13.14
C THR A 565 -6.34 -12.61 14.07
N LEU A 566 -6.37 -13.48 15.08
CA LEU A 566 -7.46 -13.49 16.06
C LEU A 566 -7.53 -12.19 16.89
N ASP A 567 -6.41 -11.48 17.02
CA ASP A 567 -6.32 -10.19 17.69
C ASP A 567 -6.91 -9.08 16.82
N THR A 568 -6.57 -9.01 15.53
CA THR A 568 -7.23 -8.10 14.58
C THR A 568 -8.72 -8.40 14.45
N LEU A 569 -9.12 -9.67 14.29
CA LEU A 569 -10.53 -10.07 14.24
C LEU A 569 -11.34 -9.55 15.45
N ARG A 570 -10.78 -9.64 16.65
CA ARG A 570 -11.41 -9.12 17.89
C ARG A 570 -11.41 -7.59 18.00
N ARG A 571 -10.57 -6.89 17.22
CA ARG A 571 -10.55 -5.42 17.11
C ARG A 571 -11.52 -4.88 16.05
N MET A 572 -11.82 -5.67 15.00
CA MET A 572 -12.66 -5.24 13.88
C MET A 572 -14.11 -5.74 13.91
N MET A 573 -14.42 -6.88 14.56
CA MET A 573 -15.75 -7.48 14.51
C MET A 573 -16.32 -7.75 15.91
N SER A 574 -17.63 -7.58 16.05
CA SER A 574 -18.35 -7.91 17.27
C SER A 574 -18.44 -9.43 17.50
N PRO A 575 -18.69 -9.89 18.74
CA PRO A 575 -18.85 -11.31 19.03
C PRO A 575 -19.94 -12.03 18.22
N ALA A 576 -20.97 -11.32 17.76
CA ALA A 576 -22.04 -11.90 16.94
C ALA A 576 -21.63 -12.06 15.46
N GLU A 577 -20.87 -11.10 14.92
CA GLU A 577 -20.29 -11.19 13.57
C GLU A 577 -19.20 -12.27 13.54
N LEU A 578 -18.35 -12.35 14.58
CA LEU A 578 -17.35 -13.41 14.75
C LEU A 578 -17.98 -14.80 14.92
N ASP A 579 -19.14 -14.93 15.56
CA ASP A 579 -19.85 -16.21 15.65
C ASP A 579 -20.52 -16.59 14.31
N THR A 580 -21.00 -15.59 13.55
CA THR A 580 -21.54 -15.77 12.19
C THR A 580 -20.44 -16.19 11.21
N LEU A 581 -19.25 -15.59 11.32
CA LEU A 581 -18.08 -15.79 10.44
C LEU A 581 -17.76 -17.27 10.20
N TRP A 582 -17.63 -18.07 11.27
CA TRP A 582 -17.26 -19.48 11.14
C TRP A 582 -18.45 -20.45 11.03
N LYS A 583 -19.67 -20.01 11.36
CA LYS A 583 -20.89 -20.85 11.31
C LYS A 583 -21.67 -20.74 10.02
N SER A 584 -21.58 -19.61 9.32
CA SER A 584 -22.46 -19.27 8.20
C SER A 584 -21.68 -18.77 6.97
N PRO A 585 -21.02 -19.67 6.20
CA PRO A 585 -20.25 -19.32 5.00
C PRO A 585 -20.97 -18.44 3.97
N SER A 586 -22.29 -18.64 3.82
CA SER A 586 -23.15 -17.88 2.91
C SER A 586 -23.60 -16.53 3.47
N ALA A 587 -23.22 -16.15 4.70
CA ALA A 587 -23.54 -14.85 5.26
C ALA A 587 -22.72 -13.75 4.57
N LYS A 588 -23.35 -12.58 4.38
CA LYS A 588 -22.62 -11.40 3.92
C LYS A 588 -21.72 -10.88 5.03
N GLN A 589 -20.45 -10.63 4.71
CA GLN A 589 -19.49 -10.03 5.62
C GLN A 589 -19.28 -8.57 5.21
N TYR A 590 -19.58 -7.62 6.11
CA TYR A 590 -19.40 -6.19 5.83
C TYR A 590 -17.93 -5.90 5.47
N HIS A 591 -17.02 -6.39 6.32
CA HIS A 591 -15.55 -6.35 6.19
C HIS A 591 -14.96 -7.23 5.07
N ARG A 592 -15.76 -7.62 4.06
CA ARG A 592 -15.22 -8.14 2.80
C ARG A 592 -15.38 -7.11 1.69
N SER A 593 -16.51 -7.10 0.98
CA SER A 593 -16.69 -6.29 -0.23
C SER A 593 -18.14 -5.82 -0.41
N PRO A 594 -18.38 -4.65 -1.05
CA PRO A 594 -19.69 -4.27 -1.56
C PRO A 594 -20.14 -5.13 -2.76
N SER A 595 -19.22 -5.77 -3.48
CA SER A 595 -19.50 -6.60 -4.66
C SER A 595 -20.35 -7.80 -4.30
N ALA A 596 -21.41 -8.07 -5.08
CA ALA A 596 -22.26 -9.24 -4.88
C ALA A 596 -21.49 -10.56 -5.04
N THR A 597 -20.45 -10.58 -5.88
CA THR A 597 -19.54 -11.72 -6.09
C THR A 597 -18.74 -12.03 -4.84
N PHE A 598 -18.17 -10.99 -4.20
CA PHE A 598 -17.24 -11.12 -3.08
C PHE A 598 -17.88 -10.79 -1.71
N ALA A 599 -19.21 -10.71 -1.61
CA ALA A 599 -19.90 -10.36 -0.37
C ALA A 599 -19.85 -11.45 0.72
N THR A 600 -19.58 -12.71 0.37
CA THR A 600 -19.62 -13.87 1.29
C THR A 600 -18.30 -14.64 1.25
N LEU A 601 -18.05 -15.51 2.22
CA LEU A 601 -16.82 -16.34 2.28
C LEU A 601 -17.01 -17.76 1.72
N LYS A 602 -18.16 -18.02 1.07
CA LYS A 602 -18.63 -19.37 0.78
C LYS A 602 -17.63 -20.27 0.06
N LEU A 603 -16.99 -19.81 -1.02
CA LEU A 603 -16.08 -20.66 -1.82
C LEU A 603 -14.86 -21.09 -1.00
N TYR A 604 -14.26 -20.13 -0.29
CA TYR A 604 -13.16 -20.34 0.64
C TYR A 604 -13.53 -21.27 1.79
N ASP A 605 -14.66 -21.04 2.45
CA ASP A 605 -15.10 -21.83 3.60
C ASP A 605 -15.53 -23.26 3.22
N ASP A 606 -16.19 -23.44 2.07
CA ASP A 606 -16.51 -24.76 1.50
C ASP A 606 -15.21 -25.55 1.25
N ALA A 607 -14.17 -24.89 0.72
CA ALA A 607 -12.86 -25.49 0.51
C ALA A 607 -12.08 -25.72 1.82
N LEU A 608 -12.22 -24.83 2.80
CA LEU A 608 -11.62 -24.97 4.13
C LEU A 608 -12.19 -26.19 4.84
N ALA A 609 -13.52 -26.36 4.83
CA ALA A 609 -14.19 -27.56 5.35
C ALA A 609 -13.87 -28.81 4.49
N GLY A 610 -13.82 -28.67 3.17
CA GLY A 610 -13.51 -29.75 2.24
C GLY A 610 -12.10 -30.32 2.41
N ARG A 611 -11.09 -29.46 2.60
CA ARG A 611 -9.67 -29.82 2.74
C ARG A 611 -9.26 -30.09 4.18
N TYR A 612 -9.52 -29.16 5.10
CA TYR A 612 -9.07 -29.19 6.50
C TYR A 612 -10.12 -29.73 7.50
N GLY A 613 -11.35 -29.96 7.04
CA GLY A 613 -12.47 -30.42 7.88
C GLY A 613 -13.23 -29.25 8.50
N THR A 614 -14.55 -29.41 8.67
CA THR A 614 -15.46 -28.37 9.19
C THR A 614 -14.93 -27.69 10.46
N PRO A 615 -14.95 -26.35 10.56
CA PRO A 615 -14.58 -25.63 11.78
C PRO A 615 -15.45 -26.01 12.99
N THR A 616 -14.84 -26.17 14.17
CA THR A 616 -15.55 -26.48 15.42
C THR A 616 -15.68 -25.30 16.39
N GLY A 617 -15.20 -24.12 16.01
CA GLY A 617 -15.16 -22.90 16.82
C GLY A 617 -14.29 -21.83 16.16
N LEU A 618 -14.33 -20.59 16.65
CA LEU A 618 -13.58 -19.47 16.06
C LEU A 618 -12.07 -19.72 16.01
N ASP A 619 -11.45 -20.17 17.11
CA ASP A 619 -10.02 -20.48 17.15
C ASP A 619 -9.64 -21.64 16.21
N ASP A 620 -10.57 -22.57 15.94
CA ASP A 620 -10.39 -23.66 14.97
C ASP A 620 -10.57 -23.20 13.53
N TYR A 621 -11.47 -22.25 13.27
CA TYR A 621 -11.61 -21.57 11.99
C TYR A 621 -10.35 -20.80 11.64
N VAL A 622 -9.91 -19.89 12.52
CA VAL A 622 -8.77 -19.01 12.28
C VAL A 622 -7.50 -19.81 12.06
N ARG A 623 -7.18 -20.81 12.90
CA ARG A 623 -5.97 -21.64 12.72
C ARG A 623 -5.98 -22.48 11.43
N LYS A 624 -7.16 -22.85 10.91
CA LYS A 624 -7.30 -23.50 9.59
C LYS A 624 -7.12 -22.48 8.47
N ALA A 625 -7.69 -21.28 8.61
CA ALA A 625 -7.54 -20.20 7.65
C ALA A 625 -6.07 -19.79 7.50
N GLN A 626 -5.32 -19.61 8.59
CA GLN A 626 -3.89 -19.30 8.53
C GLN A 626 -3.09 -20.38 7.78
N LEU A 627 -3.40 -21.67 7.97
CA LEU A 627 -2.80 -22.75 7.16
C LEU A 627 -3.16 -22.62 5.69
N ALA A 628 -4.44 -22.42 5.36
CA ALA A 628 -4.90 -22.34 3.98
C ALA A 628 -4.25 -21.17 3.23
N GLN A 629 -4.13 -20.00 3.87
CA GLN A 629 -3.48 -18.80 3.34
C GLN A 629 -1.97 -19.02 3.17
N TYR A 630 -1.28 -19.50 4.21
CA TYR A 630 0.15 -19.80 4.15
C TYR A 630 0.44 -20.77 3.00
N GLU A 631 -0.37 -21.83 2.86
CA GLU A 631 -0.22 -22.82 1.80
C GLU A 631 -0.36 -22.20 0.40
N ASN A 632 -1.40 -21.38 0.22
CA ASN A 632 -1.84 -20.89 -1.08
C ASN A 632 -0.99 -19.72 -1.58
N VAL A 633 -0.79 -18.70 -0.75
CA VAL A 633 0.06 -17.54 -1.05
C VAL A 633 1.50 -17.98 -1.32
N ARG A 634 2.01 -18.93 -0.52
CA ARG A 634 3.32 -19.54 -0.78
C ARG A 634 3.36 -20.23 -2.14
N ALA A 635 2.37 -21.08 -2.45
CA ALA A 635 2.32 -21.80 -3.73
C ALA A 635 2.22 -20.88 -4.95
N GLN A 636 1.50 -19.75 -4.81
CA GLN A 636 1.42 -18.70 -5.84
C GLN A 636 2.80 -18.12 -6.16
N PHE A 637 3.52 -17.58 -5.15
CA PHE A 637 4.85 -17.01 -5.36
C PHE A 637 5.90 -18.07 -5.76
N GLU A 638 5.83 -19.28 -5.20
CA GLU A 638 6.71 -20.41 -5.55
C GLU A 638 6.56 -20.83 -7.02
N ALA A 639 5.34 -20.89 -7.57
CA ALA A 639 5.10 -21.28 -8.95
C ALA A 639 5.67 -20.24 -9.94
N TYR A 640 5.43 -18.95 -9.69
CA TYR A 640 5.98 -17.85 -10.49
C TYR A 640 7.51 -17.76 -10.36
N GLY A 641 8.06 -17.98 -9.15
CA GLY A 641 9.51 -18.06 -8.93
C GLY A 641 10.20 -19.22 -9.66
N ARG A 642 9.57 -20.41 -9.70
CA ARG A 642 10.08 -21.58 -10.41
C ARG A 642 10.11 -21.37 -11.92
N ASN A 643 8.99 -20.92 -12.49
CA ASN A 643 8.75 -20.80 -13.93
C ASN A 643 9.42 -19.55 -14.56
N ALA A 644 10.16 -18.74 -13.78
CA ALA A 644 10.70 -17.45 -14.18
C ALA A 644 11.77 -17.49 -15.28
N LYS A 645 12.37 -18.67 -15.55
CA LYS A 645 13.39 -18.89 -16.60
C LYS A 645 13.02 -20.02 -17.57
N ASP A 646 11.75 -20.40 -17.63
CA ASP A 646 11.30 -21.44 -18.57
C ASP A 646 11.53 -20.98 -20.02
N ALA A 647 12.00 -21.89 -20.87
CA ALA A 647 12.35 -21.59 -22.27
C ALA A 647 11.12 -21.24 -23.15
N THR A 648 9.91 -21.55 -22.70
CA THR A 648 8.64 -21.14 -23.30
C THR A 648 7.62 -20.80 -22.23
N LYS A 649 6.82 -19.77 -22.49
CA LYS A 649 5.81 -19.22 -21.57
C LYS A 649 6.35 -18.96 -20.15
N PRO A 650 7.48 -18.26 -19.97
CA PRO A 650 8.03 -17.97 -18.64
C PRO A 650 7.08 -17.09 -17.82
N ALA A 651 7.17 -17.19 -16.50
CA ALA A 651 6.63 -16.19 -15.60
C ALA A 651 7.49 -14.91 -15.66
N THR A 652 6.88 -13.75 -15.93
CA THR A 652 7.60 -12.46 -16.04
C THR A 652 7.16 -11.44 -14.97
N GLY A 653 5.97 -11.62 -14.38
CA GLY A 653 5.54 -10.90 -13.19
C GLY A 653 4.33 -11.52 -12.49
N VAL A 654 4.24 -11.31 -11.18
CA VAL A 654 3.02 -11.52 -10.38
C VAL A 654 2.84 -10.37 -9.39
N VAL A 655 1.61 -9.88 -9.32
CA VAL A 655 1.14 -8.92 -8.31
C VAL A 655 0.04 -9.62 -7.52
N TYR A 656 0.29 -9.85 -6.22
CA TYR A 656 -0.70 -10.40 -5.32
C TYR A 656 -1.84 -9.40 -5.08
N TRP A 657 -3.09 -9.86 -5.13
CA TRP A 657 -4.27 -9.03 -4.86
C TRP A 657 -4.75 -9.20 -3.42
N MET A 658 -4.44 -8.31 -2.48
CA MET A 658 -3.61 -7.09 -2.54
C MET A 658 -2.46 -7.20 -1.53
N PHE A 659 -1.41 -6.38 -1.65
CA PHE A 659 -0.33 -6.35 -0.66
C PHE A 659 -0.87 -6.01 0.73
N ASN A 660 -1.80 -5.07 0.80
CA ASN A 660 -2.48 -4.66 2.03
C ASN A 660 -3.91 -4.21 1.72
N SER A 661 -4.74 -4.07 2.76
CA SER A 661 -6.02 -3.37 2.65
C SER A 661 -5.99 -1.97 3.28
N GLY A 662 -6.84 -1.05 2.80
CA GLY A 662 -6.97 0.33 3.31
C GLY A 662 -7.73 0.45 4.64
N TRP A 663 -8.42 -0.63 5.02
CA TRP A 663 -9.31 -0.76 6.17
C TRP A 663 -9.21 -2.16 6.79
N THR A 664 -9.97 -2.44 7.85
CA THR A 664 -10.05 -3.77 8.46
C THR A 664 -10.81 -4.74 7.55
N SER A 665 -10.07 -5.67 6.93
CA SER A 665 -10.55 -6.55 5.85
C SER A 665 -10.49 -8.05 6.21
N LEU A 666 -11.29 -8.85 5.49
CA LEU A 666 -11.30 -10.31 5.49
C LEU A 666 -10.79 -10.92 4.16
N HIS A 667 -10.40 -10.10 3.18
CA HIS A 667 -9.85 -10.55 1.89
C HIS A 667 -8.72 -9.66 1.38
N TRP A 668 -7.96 -10.21 0.43
CA TRP A 668 -6.99 -9.48 -0.38
C TRP A 668 -5.96 -8.71 0.44
N GLN A 669 -5.19 -9.38 1.31
CA GLN A 669 -4.16 -8.71 2.13
C GLN A 669 -3.02 -9.65 2.54
N LEU A 670 -1.77 -9.24 2.29
CA LEU A 670 -0.60 -9.87 2.94
C LEU A 670 -0.35 -9.28 4.33
N THR A 671 -0.67 -8.00 4.55
CA THR A 671 -0.67 -7.36 5.88
C THR A 671 -1.94 -6.54 6.11
N ASP A 672 -2.46 -6.58 7.34
CA ASP A 672 -3.75 -5.96 7.69
C ASP A 672 -3.63 -4.47 8.07
N ARG A 673 -4.77 -3.84 8.41
CA ARG A 673 -4.83 -2.41 8.81
C ARG A 673 -4.12 -2.10 10.14
N HIS A 674 -3.68 -3.11 10.88
CA HIS A 674 -2.98 -2.97 12.14
C HIS A 674 -1.50 -3.37 12.05
N LEU A 675 -1.02 -3.73 10.85
CA LEU A 675 0.33 -4.24 10.57
C LEU A 675 0.62 -5.58 11.27
N ASP A 676 -0.42 -6.37 11.59
CA ASP A 676 -0.26 -7.73 12.09
C ASP A 676 0.07 -8.71 10.94
N GLN A 677 0.57 -9.88 11.30
CA GLN A 677 1.21 -10.82 10.37
C GLN A 677 0.57 -12.22 10.49
N GLY A 678 -0.31 -12.51 9.53
CA GLY A 678 -1.00 -13.79 9.43
C GLY A 678 -0.30 -14.84 8.57
N GLY A 679 -1.00 -15.93 8.27
CA GLY A 679 -0.54 -17.00 7.39
C GLY A 679 -0.20 -16.51 5.98
N ALA A 680 -1.00 -15.58 5.43
CA ALA A 680 -0.72 -14.93 4.14
C ALA A 680 0.66 -14.24 4.13
N TYR A 681 0.97 -13.46 5.17
CA TYR A 681 2.26 -12.78 5.35
C TYR A 681 3.42 -13.79 5.33
N PHE A 682 3.39 -14.80 6.20
CA PHE A 682 4.50 -15.74 6.30
C PHE A 682 4.58 -16.74 5.13
N GLY A 683 3.47 -17.02 4.44
CA GLY A 683 3.45 -17.75 3.17
C GLY A 683 4.15 -17.00 2.05
N ALA A 684 3.84 -15.70 1.88
CA ALA A 684 4.56 -14.82 0.96
C ALA A 684 6.04 -14.70 1.34
N LYS A 685 6.37 -14.43 2.60
CA LYS A 685 7.76 -14.32 3.09
C LYS A 685 8.56 -15.59 2.77
N LYS A 686 7.98 -16.77 3.02
CA LYS A 686 8.65 -18.06 2.81
C LYS A 686 9.00 -18.29 1.35
N ALA A 687 8.03 -18.12 0.44
CA ALA A 687 8.22 -18.31 -1.00
C ALA A 687 9.23 -17.34 -1.65
N ASN A 688 9.48 -16.20 -1.00
CA ASN A 688 10.28 -15.10 -1.52
C ASN A 688 11.72 -15.04 -0.93
N GLU A 689 12.13 -16.05 -0.14
CA GLU A 689 13.50 -16.15 0.41
C GLU A 689 14.58 -15.98 -0.69
N PRO A 690 15.68 -15.23 -0.45
CA PRO A 690 16.66 -14.91 -1.49
C PRO A 690 17.38 -16.13 -2.12
N LEU A 691 17.48 -17.24 -1.37
CA LEU A 691 17.85 -18.56 -1.83
C LEU A 691 16.89 -19.55 -1.16
N HIS A 692 15.95 -20.08 -1.92
CA HIS A 692 14.79 -20.80 -1.42
C HIS A 692 14.77 -22.27 -1.87
N VAL A 693 14.16 -23.16 -1.08
CA VAL A 693 13.86 -24.55 -1.48
C VAL A 693 12.36 -24.84 -1.36
N GLN A 694 11.79 -25.36 -2.44
CA GLN A 694 10.34 -25.48 -2.63
C GLN A 694 9.94 -26.82 -3.25
N TYR A 695 8.71 -27.26 -2.99
CA TYR A 695 8.06 -28.43 -3.56
C TYR A 695 6.96 -28.01 -4.52
N SER A 696 7.02 -28.49 -5.76
CA SER A 696 6.02 -28.17 -6.78
C SER A 696 4.80 -29.08 -6.70
N TYR A 697 3.60 -28.49 -6.60
CA TYR A 697 2.34 -29.23 -6.46
C TYR A 697 1.92 -30.00 -7.73
N ASP A 698 2.35 -29.56 -8.92
CA ASP A 698 2.05 -30.18 -10.22
C ASP A 698 2.77 -31.52 -10.44
N ASN A 699 4.08 -31.54 -10.19
CA ASN A 699 4.98 -32.60 -10.67
C ASN A 699 5.85 -33.22 -9.57
N ARG A 700 5.73 -32.75 -8.32
CA ARG A 700 6.44 -33.23 -7.13
C ARG A 700 7.97 -33.06 -7.20
N THR A 701 8.47 -32.17 -8.06
CA THR A 701 9.87 -31.73 -8.02
C THR A 701 10.12 -30.91 -6.77
N VAL A 702 11.28 -31.14 -6.15
CA VAL A 702 11.87 -30.20 -5.21
C VAL A 702 12.90 -29.37 -5.95
N SER A 703 12.65 -28.07 -6.00
CA SER A 703 13.46 -27.09 -6.72
C SER A 703 14.16 -26.14 -5.76
N VAL A 704 15.30 -25.61 -6.17
CA VAL A 704 15.98 -24.49 -5.52
C VAL A 704 15.87 -23.27 -6.43
N VAL A 705 15.42 -22.13 -5.87
CA VAL A 705 15.31 -20.85 -6.57
C VAL A 705 16.23 -19.83 -5.93
N ASN A 706 16.93 -19.03 -6.74
CA ASN A 706 17.94 -18.08 -6.27
C ASN A 706 17.67 -16.69 -6.85
N SER A 707 16.96 -15.85 -6.09
CA SER A 707 16.65 -14.47 -6.47
C SER A 707 17.86 -13.53 -6.39
N ARG A 708 18.91 -13.88 -5.64
CA ARG A 708 20.14 -13.06 -5.50
C ARG A 708 20.88 -12.87 -6.84
N PRO A 709 21.61 -11.76 -7.03
CA PRO A 709 22.39 -11.55 -8.26
C PRO A 709 23.50 -12.58 -8.50
N ALA A 710 24.11 -13.09 -7.44
CA ALA A 710 25.18 -14.09 -7.50
C ALA A 710 24.64 -15.52 -7.62
N ALA A 711 25.36 -16.37 -8.36
CA ALA A 711 25.09 -17.80 -8.42
C ALA A 711 25.39 -18.51 -7.09
N ALA A 712 24.77 -19.66 -6.88
CA ALA A 712 24.97 -20.52 -5.72
C ALA A 712 25.44 -21.91 -6.16
N SER A 713 26.42 -22.48 -5.44
CA SER A 713 27.04 -23.76 -5.80
C SER A 713 27.41 -24.57 -4.57
N GLY A 714 27.54 -25.90 -4.75
CA GLY A 714 27.85 -26.82 -3.66
C GLY A 714 26.73 -27.00 -2.64
N LEU A 715 25.50 -26.57 -2.96
CA LEU A 715 24.36 -26.66 -2.04
C LEU A 715 23.98 -28.13 -1.80
N THR A 716 23.42 -28.40 -0.63
CA THR A 716 22.82 -29.70 -0.30
C THR A 716 21.36 -29.55 0.09
N ALA A 717 20.49 -30.18 -0.68
CA ALA A 717 19.05 -30.21 -0.46
C ALA A 717 18.63 -31.57 0.11
N ARG A 718 17.87 -31.57 1.21
CA ARG A 718 17.29 -32.76 1.83
C ARG A 718 15.77 -32.68 1.84
N VAL A 719 15.14 -33.81 1.51
CA VAL A 719 13.68 -33.97 1.45
C VAL A 719 13.29 -35.20 2.26
N THR A 720 12.49 -34.99 3.30
CA THR A 720 12.05 -36.04 4.22
C THR A 720 10.53 -36.00 4.35
N LEU A 721 9.85 -37.13 4.09
CA LEU A 721 8.40 -37.25 4.23
C LEU A 721 8.05 -38.00 5.52
N PHE A 722 7.03 -37.50 6.22
CA PHE A 722 6.51 -38.05 7.47
C PHE A 722 4.99 -38.19 7.43
N THR A 723 4.44 -39.22 8.06
CA THR A 723 3.01 -39.23 8.42
C THR A 723 2.73 -38.22 9.54
N THR A 724 1.47 -37.82 9.75
CA THR A 724 1.10 -36.78 10.74
C THR A 724 1.45 -37.12 12.20
N ASN A 725 1.69 -38.41 12.50
CA ASN A 725 2.23 -38.87 13.80
C ASN A 725 3.78 -38.83 13.89
N GLY A 726 4.47 -38.27 12.89
CA GLY A 726 5.93 -38.16 12.85
C GLY A 726 6.70 -39.37 12.31
N THR A 727 6.03 -40.43 11.82
CA THR A 727 6.75 -41.59 11.27
C THR A 727 7.35 -41.25 9.90
N GLN A 728 8.68 -41.30 9.79
CA GLN A 728 9.40 -41.10 8.53
C GLN A 728 9.05 -42.20 7.52
N LYS A 729 8.82 -41.82 6.25
CA LYS A 729 8.45 -42.73 5.14
C LYS A 729 9.37 -42.61 3.91
N TYR A 730 10.00 -41.45 3.75
CA TYR A 730 10.97 -41.18 2.69
C TYR A 730 12.00 -40.20 3.23
N ASP A 731 13.25 -40.34 2.81
CA ASP A 731 14.34 -39.43 3.16
C ASP A 731 15.41 -39.51 2.08
N ARG A 732 15.71 -38.39 1.42
CA ARG A 732 16.74 -38.29 0.39
C ARG A 732 17.48 -36.97 0.51
N THR A 733 18.78 -37.03 0.27
CA THR A 733 19.69 -35.87 0.26
C THR A 733 20.41 -35.84 -1.08
N VAL A 734 20.49 -34.67 -1.70
CA VAL A 734 21.25 -34.42 -2.94
C VAL A 734 22.21 -33.27 -2.68
N SER A 735 23.50 -33.53 -2.86
CA SER A 735 24.60 -32.57 -2.69
C SER A 735 25.18 -32.14 -4.03
N GLY A 736 25.84 -30.99 -4.05
CA GLY A 736 26.39 -30.43 -5.29
C GLY A 736 25.35 -29.76 -6.17
N VAL A 737 24.20 -29.36 -5.60
CA VAL A 737 23.18 -28.59 -6.30
C VAL A 737 23.72 -27.19 -6.59
N ASN A 738 23.64 -26.79 -7.86
CA ASN A 738 24.12 -25.49 -8.35
C ASN A 738 22.98 -24.77 -9.08
N VAL A 739 22.84 -23.46 -8.84
CA VAL A 739 21.80 -22.61 -9.43
C VAL A 739 22.38 -21.24 -9.78
N ALA A 740 22.04 -20.70 -10.94
CA ALA A 740 22.49 -19.37 -11.36
C ALA A 740 21.85 -18.25 -10.50
N GLY A 741 22.34 -17.02 -10.63
CA GLY A 741 21.72 -15.85 -10.00
C GLY A 741 20.53 -15.29 -10.80
N ASN A 742 19.99 -14.16 -10.34
CA ASN A 742 18.99 -13.34 -11.02
C ASN A 742 17.64 -14.05 -11.27
N GLY A 743 17.18 -14.81 -10.27
CA GLY A 743 15.89 -15.50 -10.30
C GLY A 743 15.90 -16.80 -11.10
N ALA A 744 17.02 -17.52 -11.12
CA ALA A 744 17.09 -18.84 -11.73
C ALA A 744 16.60 -19.95 -10.78
N SER A 745 16.10 -21.03 -11.37
CA SER A 745 15.62 -22.24 -10.69
C SER A 745 16.44 -23.46 -11.12
N THR A 746 16.46 -24.50 -10.29
CA THR A 746 17.03 -25.82 -10.64
C THR A 746 16.31 -26.93 -9.87
N THR A 747 16.12 -28.11 -10.48
CA THR A 747 15.55 -29.28 -9.80
C THR A 747 16.62 -30.01 -9.01
N ALA A 748 16.44 -30.16 -7.69
CA ALA A 748 17.32 -30.96 -6.86
C ALA A 748 16.97 -32.47 -6.93
N LEU A 749 15.67 -32.80 -6.88
CA LEU A 749 15.14 -34.16 -7.06
C LEU A 749 13.63 -34.16 -7.33
N THR A 750 13.08 -35.29 -7.78
CA THR A 750 11.62 -35.49 -7.88
C THR A 750 11.17 -36.52 -6.84
N VAL A 751 10.16 -36.18 -6.04
CA VAL A 751 9.57 -37.10 -5.06
C VAL A 751 8.73 -38.15 -5.81
N PRO A 752 8.88 -39.46 -5.50
CA PRO A 752 8.13 -40.53 -6.17
C PRO A 752 6.60 -40.33 -6.14
N ALA A 753 5.92 -40.83 -7.17
CA ALA A 753 4.45 -40.74 -7.27
C ALA A 753 3.71 -41.53 -6.19
N SER A 754 4.36 -42.56 -5.62
CA SER A 754 3.90 -43.28 -4.45
C SER A 754 5.07 -43.55 -3.49
N VAL A 755 4.81 -43.42 -2.20
CA VAL A 755 5.74 -43.77 -1.12
C VAL A 755 4.96 -44.66 -0.15
N SER A 756 5.49 -45.85 0.14
CA SER A 756 4.75 -46.87 0.87
C SER A 756 4.40 -46.44 2.30
N GLY A 757 3.13 -46.60 2.67
CA GLY A 757 2.65 -46.33 4.01
C GLY A 757 2.62 -44.84 4.42
N LEU A 758 2.53 -43.91 3.46
CA LEU A 758 2.01 -42.56 3.73
C LEU A 758 0.55 -42.64 4.22
N SER A 759 0.16 -41.69 5.06
CA SER A 759 -1.22 -41.44 5.46
C SER A 759 -1.91 -40.47 4.49
N PRO A 760 -3.25 -40.43 4.40
CA PRO A 760 -3.98 -39.58 3.45
C PRO A 760 -3.55 -38.10 3.51
N THR A 761 -3.31 -37.59 4.71
CA THR A 761 -2.52 -36.37 4.96
C THR A 761 -1.12 -36.75 5.41
N TYR A 762 -0.09 -36.08 4.91
CA TYR A 762 1.31 -36.26 5.31
C TYR A 762 2.08 -34.93 5.30
N LEU A 763 3.29 -34.93 5.84
CA LEU A 763 4.18 -33.77 5.89
C LEU A 763 5.41 -34.00 5.00
N ALA A 764 5.78 -33.01 4.19
CA ALA A 764 7.07 -32.95 3.52
C ALA A 764 7.94 -31.87 4.15
N LYS A 765 9.13 -32.25 4.63
CA LYS A 765 10.15 -31.35 5.15
C LYS A 765 11.26 -31.18 4.13
N LEU A 766 11.51 -29.93 3.73
CA LEU A 766 12.60 -29.54 2.84
C LEU A 766 13.60 -28.71 3.64
N VAL A 767 14.89 -29.03 3.51
CA VAL A 767 15.99 -28.29 4.12
C VAL A 767 17.06 -28.07 3.05
N LEU A 768 17.49 -26.82 2.88
CA LEU A 768 18.61 -26.43 2.04
C LEU A 768 19.76 -25.97 2.92
N THR A 769 20.95 -26.51 2.63
CA THR A 769 22.21 -26.12 3.26
C THR A 769 23.18 -25.58 2.22
N ASP A 770 23.97 -24.58 2.60
CA ASP A 770 25.07 -24.09 1.77
C ASP A 770 26.32 -25.00 1.87
N ALA A 771 27.37 -24.66 1.13
CA ALA A 771 28.61 -25.44 1.10
C ALA A 771 29.38 -25.49 2.43
N SER A 772 28.99 -24.69 3.45
CA SER A 772 29.51 -24.79 4.82
C SER A 772 28.66 -25.71 5.72
N GLY A 773 27.52 -26.19 5.23
CA GLY A 773 26.55 -26.98 6.00
C GLY A 773 25.54 -26.13 6.79
N LYS A 774 25.58 -24.79 6.67
CA LYS A 774 24.61 -23.90 7.31
C LYS A 774 23.23 -24.04 6.65
N GLU A 775 22.17 -24.17 7.45
CA GLU A 775 20.78 -24.10 6.97
C GLU A 775 20.49 -22.69 6.42
N VAL A 776 20.07 -22.60 5.16
CA VAL A 776 19.81 -21.34 4.44
C VAL A 776 18.36 -21.19 3.96
N SER A 777 17.62 -22.30 3.89
CA SER A 777 16.17 -22.30 3.69
C SER A 777 15.56 -23.57 4.30
N ARG A 778 14.39 -23.41 4.94
CA ARG A 778 13.58 -24.49 5.52
C ARG A 778 12.14 -24.27 5.14
N ASN A 779 11.55 -25.24 4.45
CA ASN A 779 10.17 -25.16 3.98
C ASN A 779 9.44 -26.47 4.31
N VAL A 780 8.19 -26.37 4.78
CA VAL A 780 7.42 -27.52 5.28
C VAL A 780 6.01 -27.48 4.72
N TYR A 781 5.59 -28.57 4.09
CA TYR A 781 4.29 -28.70 3.44
C TYR A 781 3.48 -29.76 4.16
N TRP A 782 2.20 -29.46 4.39
CA TRP A 782 1.15 -30.45 4.59
C TRP A 782 0.60 -30.79 3.22
N LEU A 783 0.67 -32.06 2.86
CA LEU A 783 0.29 -32.58 1.55
C LEU A 783 -0.72 -33.70 1.73
N SER A 784 -1.45 -34.01 0.67
CA SER A 784 -2.37 -35.14 0.63
C SER A 784 -1.96 -36.15 -0.44
N THR A 785 -2.34 -37.42 -0.25
CA THR A 785 -2.30 -38.45 -1.31
C THR A 785 -3.46 -38.32 -2.29
N GLN A 786 -4.48 -37.53 -1.94
CA GLN A 786 -5.56 -37.09 -2.85
C GLN A 786 -5.23 -35.68 -3.34
N ALA A 787 -5.28 -35.46 -4.66
CA ALA A 787 -5.06 -34.12 -5.22
C ALA A 787 -6.32 -33.25 -5.10
N ASP A 788 -6.12 -31.93 -5.03
CA ASP A 788 -7.16 -30.98 -5.42
C ASP A 788 -7.40 -31.07 -6.94
N VAL A 789 -8.66 -31.13 -7.39
CA VAL A 789 -9.03 -31.32 -8.81
C VAL A 789 -9.84 -30.14 -9.32
N LEU A 790 -9.25 -29.42 -10.29
CA LEU A 790 -9.80 -28.23 -10.92
C LEU A 790 -10.72 -28.57 -12.09
N ASP A 791 -11.88 -27.92 -12.15
CA ASP A 791 -12.80 -28.00 -13.29
C ASP A 791 -12.69 -26.76 -14.17
N TYR A 792 -11.64 -26.75 -14.99
CA TYR A 792 -11.36 -25.66 -15.93
C TYR A 792 -12.52 -25.37 -16.91
N ALA A 793 -13.39 -26.36 -17.19
CA ALA A 793 -14.54 -26.19 -18.09
C ALA A 793 -15.69 -25.40 -17.45
N ARG A 794 -15.62 -25.11 -16.14
CA ARG A 794 -16.53 -24.21 -15.42
C ARG A 794 -15.80 -23.06 -14.72
N THR A 795 -14.63 -22.67 -15.24
CA THR A 795 -13.95 -21.43 -14.81
C THR A 795 -14.87 -20.23 -15.02
N ASP A 796 -14.97 -19.39 -13.99
CA ASP A 796 -15.57 -18.06 -14.05
C ASP A 796 -14.44 -17.02 -13.98
N TRP A 797 -14.71 -15.75 -14.29
CA TRP A 797 -13.68 -14.72 -14.44
C TRP A 797 -12.81 -14.51 -13.17
N TYR A 798 -13.33 -14.91 -12.00
CA TYR A 798 -12.68 -14.73 -10.69
C TYR A 798 -12.22 -16.03 -10.01
N TYR A 799 -12.55 -17.22 -10.51
CA TYR A 799 -12.08 -18.50 -9.94
C TYR A 799 -12.31 -19.71 -10.87
N THR A 800 -11.52 -20.78 -10.67
CA THR A 800 -11.80 -22.10 -11.24
C THR A 800 -12.34 -23.04 -10.16
N PRO A 801 -13.55 -23.62 -10.31
CA PRO A 801 -14.14 -24.51 -9.31
C PRO A 801 -13.29 -25.75 -8.99
N THR A 802 -13.28 -26.14 -7.72
CA THR A 802 -12.67 -27.39 -7.26
C THR A 802 -13.75 -28.48 -7.13
N THR A 803 -13.53 -29.63 -7.77
CA THR A 803 -14.49 -30.76 -7.80
C THR A 803 -14.12 -31.92 -6.87
N ALA A 804 -12.84 -32.05 -6.53
CA ALA A 804 -12.38 -32.89 -5.43
C ALA A 804 -11.29 -32.13 -4.65
N TYR A 805 -11.31 -32.26 -3.33
CA TYR A 805 -10.40 -31.55 -2.43
C TYR A 805 -9.28 -32.46 -1.94
N ALA A 806 -8.07 -31.92 -1.76
CA ALA A 806 -6.98 -32.61 -1.08
C ALA A 806 -7.36 -32.90 0.38
N ASP A 807 -7.15 -34.13 0.85
CA ASP A 807 -7.51 -34.50 2.22
C ASP A 807 -6.40 -34.13 3.21
N LEU A 808 -6.57 -32.98 3.87
CA LEU A 808 -5.70 -32.43 4.91
C LEU A 808 -6.29 -32.61 6.32
N LYS A 809 -7.43 -33.29 6.45
CA LYS A 809 -8.14 -33.52 7.74
C LYS A 809 -7.30 -34.28 8.76
N GLY A 810 -6.33 -35.08 8.31
CA GLY A 810 -5.36 -35.77 9.16
C GLY A 810 -4.47 -34.83 9.99
N LEU A 811 -4.39 -33.54 9.64
CA LEU A 811 -3.75 -32.52 10.50
C LEU A 811 -4.48 -32.37 11.84
N ALA A 812 -5.82 -32.47 11.88
CA ALA A 812 -6.59 -32.32 13.11
C ALA A 812 -6.37 -33.47 14.10
N LEU A 813 -5.83 -34.60 13.62
CA LEU A 813 -5.48 -35.78 14.40
C LEU A 813 -3.99 -35.81 14.82
N MET A 814 -3.22 -34.75 14.56
CA MET A 814 -1.83 -34.66 15.03
C MET A 814 -1.77 -34.67 16.56
N PRO A 815 -0.97 -35.57 17.18
CA PRO A 815 -0.75 -35.52 18.62
C PRO A 815 -0.13 -34.18 19.05
N LYS A 816 -0.39 -33.76 20.29
CA LYS A 816 0.16 -32.50 20.81
C LYS A 816 1.68 -32.58 20.98
N ALA A 817 2.40 -31.67 20.32
CA ALA A 817 3.83 -31.46 20.46
C ALA A 817 4.13 -30.52 21.65
N LYS A 818 5.36 -30.58 22.16
CA LYS A 818 5.86 -29.64 23.17
C LYS A 818 6.90 -28.72 22.55
N VAL A 819 6.78 -27.43 22.82
CA VAL A 819 7.77 -26.42 22.46
C VAL A 819 8.15 -25.59 23.68
N SER A 820 9.35 -25.01 23.64
CA SER A 820 9.78 -23.95 24.55
C SER A 820 10.38 -22.81 23.74
N ALA A 821 10.13 -21.57 24.14
CA ALA A 821 10.89 -20.42 23.66
C ALA A 821 11.61 -19.73 24.82
N THR A 822 12.73 -19.09 24.50
CA THR A 822 13.48 -18.19 25.39
C THR A 822 13.85 -16.94 24.61
N GLY A 823 13.52 -15.77 25.15
CA GLY A 823 13.77 -14.47 24.51
C GLY A 823 14.77 -13.61 25.29
N THR A 824 15.61 -12.88 24.57
CA THR A 824 16.46 -11.81 25.11
C THR A 824 16.31 -10.55 24.28
N THR A 825 16.18 -9.39 24.93
CA THR A 825 15.94 -8.10 24.26
C THR A 825 17.08 -7.14 24.51
N THR A 826 17.64 -6.62 23.42
CA THR A 826 18.61 -5.51 23.39
C THR A 826 17.95 -4.28 22.77
N THR A 827 18.07 -3.11 23.40
CA THR A 827 17.61 -1.83 22.82
C THR A 827 18.80 -1.03 22.30
N GLY A 828 18.70 -0.57 21.06
CA GLY A 828 19.69 0.28 20.40
C GLY A 828 19.55 1.76 20.77
N PRO A 829 20.60 2.58 20.55
CA PRO A 829 20.58 4.02 20.80
C PRO A 829 19.71 4.81 19.81
N ASP A 830 19.23 4.15 18.76
CA ASP A 830 18.30 4.64 17.75
C ASP A 830 16.82 4.54 18.17
N GLY A 831 16.52 3.91 19.31
CA GLY A 831 15.16 3.63 19.75
C GLY A 831 14.54 2.35 19.15
N THR A 832 15.35 1.50 18.51
CA THR A 832 14.93 0.18 18.03
C THR A 832 15.22 -0.89 19.10
N SER A 833 14.24 -1.73 19.41
CA SER A 833 14.46 -2.96 20.17
C SER A 833 14.64 -4.15 19.23
N THR A 834 15.60 -5.00 19.55
CA THR A 834 15.83 -6.29 18.90
C THR A 834 15.64 -7.40 19.93
N THR A 835 14.66 -8.28 19.72
CA THR A 835 14.41 -9.45 20.56
C THR A 835 14.84 -10.72 19.84
N THR A 836 15.88 -11.37 20.35
CA THR A 836 16.38 -12.67 19.86
C THR A 836 15.67 -13.80 20.58
N VAL A 837 15.08 -14.73 19.83
CA VAL A 837 14.21 -15.80 20.34
C VAL A 837 14.72 -17.16 19.88
N THR A 838 15.16 -18.01 20.81
CA THR A 838 15.39 -19.44 20.50
C THR A 838 14.11 -20.23 20.75
N VAL A 839 13.58 -20.87 19.70
CA VAL A 839 12.42 -21.78 19.76
C VAL A 839 12.92 -23.22 19.61
N ARG A 840 12.49 -24.13 20.49
CA ARG A 840 12.90 -25.55 20.50
C ARG A 840 11.70 -26.49 20.61
N SER A 841 11.72 -27.58 19.84
CA SER A 841 10.82 -28.72 20.04
C SER A 841 11.35 -29.60 21.17
N THR A 842 10.60 -29.67 22.27
CA THR A 842 10.98 -30.31 23.55
C THR A 842 10.23 -31.62 23.80
N GLY A 843 9.50 -32.13 22.80
CA GLY A 843 8.92 -33.47 22.84
C GLY A 843 10.00 -34.55 22.71
N SER A 844 9.77 -35.72 23.31
CA SER A 844 10.64 -36.91 23.22
C SER A 844 10.09 -38.00 22.28
N GLY A 845 9.07 -37.68 21.48
CA GLY A 845 8.48 -38.56 20.47
C GLY A 845 9.04 -38.30 19.08
N ALA A 846 8.26 -38.61 18.04
CA ALA A 846 8.58 -38.30 16.63
C ALA A 846 7.75 -37.14 16.04
N VAL A 847 6.68 -36.72 16.71
CA VAL A 847 5.71 -35.74 16.22
C VAL A 847 6.31 -34.33 16.19
N PRO A 848 6.32 -33.63 15.03
CA PRO A 848 6.80 -32.26 14.96
C PRO A 848 5.83 -31.26 15.60
N ALA A 849 6.34 -30.11 16.01
CA ALA A 849 5.54 -28.90 16.19
C ALA A 849 5.35 -28.24 14.83
N LEU A 850 4.11 -28.17 14.34
CA LEU A 850 3.75 -27.62 13.03
C LEU A 850 3.26 -26.17 13.15
N LEU A 851 3.77 -25.29 12.27
CA LEU A 851 3.60 -23.84 12.29
C LEU A 851 3.62 -23.26 13.72
N THR A 852 4.79 -23.27 14.36
CA THR A 852 4.99 -22.62 15.67
C THR A 852 5.17 -21.13 15.43
N ASP A 853 4.12 -20.37 15.69
CA ASP A 853 4.10 -18.91 15.60
C ASP A 853 4.63 -18.30 16.90
N VAL A 854 5.38 -17.20 16.78
CA VAL A 854 5.85 -16.39 17.91
C VAL A 854 5.35 -14.97 17.70
N HIS A 855 4.41 -14.55 18.54
CA HIS A 855 3.92 -13.18 18.58
C HIS A 855 4.67 -12.39 19.65
N LEU A 856 5.22 -11.24 19.27
CA LEU A 856 5.74 -10.26 20.22
C LEU A 856 4.54 -9.52 20.82
N VAL A 857 4.40 -9.57 22.14
CA VAL A 857 3.27 -8.96 22.85
C VAL A 857 3.75 -8.14 24.05
N ASN A 858 2.94 -7.17 24.46
CA ASN A 858 3.17 -6.39 25.68
C ASN A 858 2.79 -7.19 26.95
N ALA A 859 2.87 -6.58 28.13
CA ALA A 859 2.51 -7.23 29.40
C ALA A 859 1.08 -7.79 29.40
N ASP A 860 0.11 -7.05 28.83
CA ASP A 860 -1.31 -7.37 28.74
C ASP A 860 -1.63 -8.45 27.68
N GLY A 861 -0.68 -8.77 26.80
CA GLY A 861 -0.80 -9.80 25.78
C GLY A 861 -1.28 -9.31 24.41
N ALA A 862 -1.38 -7.99 24.20
CA ALA A 862 -1.67 -7.39 22.90
C ALA A 862 -0.40 -7.38 22.01
N PRO A 863 -0.51 -7.62 20.69
CA PRO A 863 0.61 -7.53 19.76
C PRO A 863 1.33 -6.18 19.79
N VAL A 864 2.67 -6.22 19.77
CA VAL A 864 3.54 -5.05 19.59
C VAL A 864 3.81 -4.95 18.09
N LEU A 865 3.23 -3.93 17.45
CA LEU A 865 3.21 -3.77 16.00
C LEU A 865 3.59 -2.33 15.62
N PRO A 866 4.32 -2.12 14.51
CA PRO A 866 4.87 -3.13 13.60
C PRO A 866 6.07 -3.89 14.18
N VAL A 867 6.33 -5.08 13.63
CA VAL A 867 7.47 -5.92 13.98
C VAL A 867 7.98 -6.63 12.74
N ARG A 868 9.30 -6.73 12.57
CA ARG A 868 9.92 -7.51 11.48
C ARG A 868 10.59 -8.75 12.05
N TRP A 869 10.20 -9.92 11.55
CA TRP A 869 10.75 -11.21 11.96
C TRP A 869 11.72 -11.75 10.92
N SER A 870 12.86 -12.29 11.35
CA SER A 870 13.81 -12.95 10.46
C SER A 870 13.20 -14.18 9.74
N ASP A 871 12.39 -14.95 10.47
CA ASP A 871 11.51 -16.03 10.02
C ASP A 871 10.43 -16.22 11.10
N ASN A 872 9.29 -16.84 10.78
CA ASN A 872 8.25 -17.17 11.77
C ASN A 872 7.37 -18.34 11.30
N GLN A 873 6.39 -18.75 12.11
CA GLN A 873 5.52 -19.92 11.88
C GLN A 873 6.34 -21.19 11.59
N VAL A 874 7.41 -21.38 12.36
CA VAL A 874 8.44 -22.38 12.08
C VAL A 874 8.02 -23.79 12.47
N SER A 875 8.44 -24.79 11.68
CA SER A 875 8.11 -26.19 11.93
C SER A 875 9.35 -26.99 12.36
N LEU A 876 9.27 -27.59 13.55
CA LEU A 876 10.40 -28.17 14.28
C LEU A 876 10.11 -29.62 14.70
N TRP A 877 10.94 -30.55 14.24
CA TRP A 877 10.91 -31.93 14.71
C TRP A 877 11.53 -32.05 16.11
N PRO A 878 11.17 -33.08 16.89
CA PRO A 878 11.73 -33.33 18.22
C PRO A 878 13.26 -33.22 18.26
N GLY A 879 13.78 -32.40 19.19
CA GLY A 879 15.21 -32.08 19.31
C GLY A 879 15.70 -30.92 18.45
N GLU A 880 14.95 -30.47 17.45
CA GLU A 880 15.31 -29.28 16.67
C GLU A 880 15.05 -27.97 17.43
N SER A 881 15.88 -26.98 17.15
CA SER A 881 15.65 -25.59 17.54
C SER A 881 16.12 -24.62 16.46
N THR A 882 15.44 -23.49 16.34
CA THR A 882 15.85 -22.35 15.50
C THR A 882 15.96 -21.09 16.36
N THR A 883 16.65 -20.08 15.85
CA THR A 883 16.73 -18.74 16.47
C THR A 883 16.13 -17.72 15.52
N LEU A 884 15.08 -17.05 15.99
CA LEU A 884 14.37 -15.97 15.30
C LEU A 884 14.82 -14.63 15.89
N THR A 885 14.67 -13.56 15.12
CA THR A 885 14.94 -12.19 15.56
C THR A 885 13.75 -11.31 15.21
N ALA A 886 13.21 -10.60 16.20
CA ALA A 886 12.15 -9.60 16.05
C ALA A 886 12.73 -8.19 16.20
N VAL A 887 12.46 -7.30 15.25
CA VAL A 887 12.94 -5.90 15.24
C VAL A 887 11.73 -4.95 15.18
N TYR A 888 11.64 -4.02 16.13
CA TYR A 888 10.49 -3.14 16.37
C TYR A 888 10.93 -1.88 17.12
N ARG A 889 10.15 -0.79 17.12
CA ARG A 889 10.48 0.41 17.90
C ARG A 889 10.24 0.15 19.39
N THR A 890 11.16 0.60 20.25
CA THR A 890 10.99 0.50 21.71
C THR A 890 9.79 1.32 22.21
N ALA A 891 9.40 2.37 21.48
CA ALA A 891 8.22 3.19 21.78
C ALA A 891 6.90 2.39 21.71
N ASP A 892 6.80 1.42 20.79
CA ASP A 892 5.57 0.65 20.51
C ASP A 892 5.29 -0.40 21.61
N LEU A 893 6.20 -0.58 22.57
CA LEU A 893 5.93 -1.27 23.83
C LEU A 893 5.11 -0.42 24.82
N HIS A 894 4.99 0.89 24.61
CA HIS A 894 4.37 1.85 25.54
C HIS A 894 4.90 1.74 26.99
N GLY A 895 6.21 1.51 27.14
CA GLY A 895 6.88 1.31 28.43
C GLY A 895 6.71 -0.08 29.05
N SER A 896 6.01 -0.99 28.37
CA SER A 896 5.79 -2.37 28.82
C SER A 896 7.04 -3.25 28.62
N ALA A 897 7.15 -4.33 29.39
CA ALA A 897 8.19 -5.34 29.18
C ALA A 897 7.80 -6.28 28.03
N PRO A 898 8.71 -6.59 27.07
CA PRO A 898 8.40 -7.46 25.94
C PRO A 898 8.16 -8.91 26.38
N ARG A 899 7.17 -9.54 25.76
CA ARG A 899 6.80 -10.94 25.99
C ARG A 899 6.59 -11.66 24.67
N LEU A 900 6.70 -12.98 24.70
CA LEU A 900 6.61 -13.84 23.52
C LEU A 900 5.47 -14.82 23.72
N ARG A 901 4.37 -14.58 23.00
CA ARG A 901 3.19 -15.45 22.94
C ARG A 901 3.42 -16.48 21.85
N VAL A 902 3.85 -17.67 22.25
CA VAL A 902 4.13 -18.80 21.36
C VAL A 902 2.88 -19.65 21.21
N SER A 903 2.50 -19.96 19.98
CA SER A 903 1.36 -20.82 19.65
C SER A 903 1.70 -21.71 18.45
N GLY A 904 0.77 -22.55 18.00
CA GLY A 904 0.97 -23.38 16.80
C GLY A 904 -0.04 -24.50 16.67
N TRP A 905 -0.09 -25.12 15.48
CA TRP A 905 -1.19 -25.99 15.08
C TRP A 905 -1.47 -27.14 16.07
N ASN A 906 -0.42 -27.82 16.50
CA ASN A 906 -0.48 -28.93 17.46
C ASN A 906 0.31 -28.68 18.75
N THR A 907 0.60 -27.42 19.11
CA THR A 907 1.19 -27.07 20.41
C THR A 907 0.11 -26.55 21.37
N SER A 908 0.51 -26.04 22.55
CA SER A 908 -0.35 -25.26 23.45
C SER A 908 0.19 -23.84 23.51
N THR A 909 -0.69 -22.84 23.53
CA THR A 909 -0.28 -21.44 23.65
C THR A 909 0.37 -21.16 25.00
N ALA A 910 1.52 -20.47 25.00
CA ALA A 910 2.22 -20.06 26.21
C ALA A 910 2.89 -18.69 26.01
N THR A 911 2.91 -17.85 27.05
CA THR A 911 3.49 -16.49 26.97
C THR A 911 4.66 -16.33 27.94
N VAL A 912 5.89 -16.40 27.41
CA VAL A 912 7.15 -16.27 28.17
C VAL A 912 7.65 -14.81 28.15
N PRO A 913 8.43 -14.35 29.15
CA PRO A 913 9.10 -13.06 29.05
C PRO A 913 10.23 -13.09 28.01
N ALA A 914 10.47 -11.96 27.33
CA ALA A 914 11.75 -11.69 26.70
C ALA A 914 12.57 -10.85 27.68
N SER A 915 13.66 -11.40 28.21
CA SER A 915 14.43 -10.75 29.27
C SER A 915 15.31 -9.65 28.67
N SER A 916 15.26 -8.44 29.22
CA SER A 916 16.28 -7.42 28.94
C SER A 916 17.66 -7.94 29.33
N SER A 917 18.65 -7.72 28.47
CA SER A 917 20.08 -8.04 28.70
C SER A 917 20.80 -6.96 29.51
#